data_AF-A0A1E9JS74-F1
#
_entry.id   AF-A0A1E9JS74-F1
#
_cell.length_a   1.000
_cell.length_b   1.000
_cell.length_c   1.000
_cell.angle_alpha   90.00
_cell.angle_beta   90.00
_cell.angle_gamma   90.00
#
_symmetry.space_group_name_H-M   'P 1'
#
loop_
_entity.id
_entity.type
_entity.pdbx_description
1 polymer ?
#
loop_
_entity_poly.entity_id
_entity_poly.type
_entity_poly.pdbx_seq_one_letter_code
_entity_poly.pdbx_strand_id
1 'polypeptide(L)'
;MYNKSRYDKLKYLLEIGIFCVVIYFIHKEMKIYSIKDVKESLRAIKSGYVVLGIGIVIIDYFLLTMYDVLAFKNEKLQLSNLKIIFTSFISYAFANSIGLSGLTGSGLRINLYSLWNVPYKSIIKVIKFCYVSFWVGLLWVGGLFLTFEPVDLTRFNFYFDTTKEVGIILLIIAASYSAHKVFSKKKSLEISVFQILISLLDWILVSGLIYIFLPHSDTLTFIKFFPIFLSAQIIGVLSNLPGGIGAFDYVFLTLMGKYYPPSIIVAALIIFRLLYYIAPFGIAFVSYCIYKMLLKRGELKNISIVLGKLIISLIPLLISILIFAAGIVLIISGSIPPLIYRIKILKDVLPVFTIKISHFLGSITGAVLLILAYGIKKRLNGAYYMTIIFLGAGIILSLLKGLEYEEAFFLGIILAIIIPLKKYFYRKTSIINEKFTLNWLVMIFLVAISSIYIGFFAYSKSDYMNEIWWKVAFNKEFPGFLRTTVGISATLIVFGVWKLFAPVNEIIETESIEVGEKIKKCLYFSDNPEGNLVLLNDKKVIFEDEEESFVMYGKSGRSYVAMGDPVGKPEKAGDSIWKFYELCRKNSKQPVFYEVSKDYLDYYLDVGLNFLKIGEEGIIDLKEFTLNIPQRKNIRYTYNKLNKENMTFEVIPKGEGIKYMKRLKEISDEWLESKKAKEKGFSLGYFDEEYLNNFPIAVLKKDNEIIAFANIMVTESKREAAVDLMRYLKSCISGTMEYLFIYIILWAKNEGYERFSLGMAPLSGMENRDIAPVWNKIGLFVFKNGESFYNFQGLKLFKNKFYPQWEPRYIAYSGVFSLPKVLKDVTLLISGGVKGLISK
;
A
#
# COMPACT_ATOMS: atom_id res chain seq x y z
N MET A 1 3.63 -15.35 15.20
CA MET A 1 2.83 -14.70 14.12
C MET A 1 1.34 -14.49 14.48
N TYR A 2 0.93 -14.64 15.75
CA TYR A 2 -0.48 -14.52 16.18
C TYR A 2 -0.91 -13.09 16.57
N ASN A 3 0.04 -12.18 16.84
CA ASN A 3 -0.29 -10.88 17.43
C ASN A 3 -0.77 -9.80 16.45
N LYS A 4 -0.39 -9.84 15.16
CA LYS A 4 -0.71 -8.74 14.22
C LYS A 4 -2.20 -8.61 13.92
N SER A 5 -2.91 -9.75 13.80
CA SER A 5 -4.38 -9.76 13.70
C SER A 5 -5.06 -9.24 14.97
N ARG A 6 -4.43 -9.39 16.13
CA ARG A 6 -4.95 -8.91 17.41
C ARG A 6 -4.77 -7.39 17.51
N TYR A 7 -3.60 -6.86 17.12
CA TYR A 7 -3.33 -5.42 17.06
C TYR A 7 -4.21 -4.68 16.05
N ASP A 8 -4.44 -5.25 14.86
CA ASP A 8 -5.35 -4.66 13.88
C ASP A 8 -6.79 -4.61 14.44
N LYS A 9 -7.28 -5.70 15.06
CA LYS A 9 -8.60 -5.72 15.73
C LYS A 9 -8.68 -4.73 16.90
N LEU A 10 -7.63 -4.62 17.72
CA LEU A 10 -7.56 -3.68 18.84
C LEU A 10 -7.59 -2.23 18.35
N LYS A 11 -6.87 -1.94 17.26
CA LYS A 11 -6.87 -0.64 16.60
C LYS A 11 -8.27 -0.28 16.10
N TYR A 12 -8.99 -1.21 15.45
CA TYR A 12 -10.37 -0.94 15.02
C TYR A 12 -11.34 -0.79 16.18
N LEU A 13 -11.20 -1.58 17.24
CA LEU A 13 -12.00 -1.41 18.46
C LEU A 13 -11.74 -0.06 19.13
N LEU A 14 -10.50 0.41 19.09
CA LEU A 14 -10.11 1.72 19.63
C LEU A 14 -10.62 2.87 18.74
N GLU A 15 -10.53 2.77 17.42
CA GLU A 15 -11.09 3.75 16.47
C GLU A 15 -12.63 3.82 16.58
N ILE A 16 -13.31 2.67 16.64
CA ILE A 16 -14.77 2.59 16.86
C ILE A 16 -15.11 3.11 18.25
N GLY A 17 -14.34 2.77 19.27
CA GLY A 17 -14.52 3.26 20.64
C GLY A 17 -14.41 4.78 20.73
N ILE A 18 -13.37 5.37 20.15
CA ILE A 18 -13.17 6.83 20.09
C ILE A 18 -14.31 7.49 19.31
N PHE A 19 -14.71 6.92 18.17
CA PHE A 19 -15.82 7.45 17.37
C PHE A 19 -17.16 7.41 18.12
N CYS A 20 -17.48 6.29 18.79
CA CYS A 20 -18.67 6.15 19.61
C CYS A 20 -18.66 7.11 20.81
N VAL A 21 -17.50 7.32 21.44
CA VAL A 21 -17.31 8.31 22.51
C VAL A 21 -17.56 9.72 21.98
N VAL A 22 -16.99 10.08 20.84
CA VAL A 22 -17.20 11.38 20.19
C VAL A 22 -18.68 11.61 19.87
N ILE A 23 -19.37 10.64 19.24
CA ILE A 23 -20.80 10.77 18.95
C ILE A 23 -21.63 10.86 20.23
N TYR A 24 -21.33 10.05 21.24
CA TYR A 24 -22.02 10.07 22.53
C TYR A 24 -21.90 11.42 23.22
N PHE A 25 -20.71 12.03 23.21
CA PHE A 25 -20.50 13.34 23.83
C PHE A 25 -21.09 14.50 23.02
N ILE A 26 -20.99 14.45 21.68
CA ILE A 26 -21.74 15.37 20.81
C ILE A 26 -23.24 15.25 21.09
N HIS A 27 -23.77 14.03 21.31
CA HIS A 27 -25.18 13.82 21.69
C HIS A 27 -25.55 14.44 23.02
N LYS A 28 -24.69 14.26 24.02
CA LYS A 28 -24.89 14.77 25.37
C LYS A 28 -24.94 16.31 25.38
N GLU A 29 -24.05 16.97 24.65
CA GLU A 29 -23.98 18.44 24.55
C GLU A 29 -25.06 19.02 23.62
N MET A 30 -25.36 18.34 22.51
CA MET A 30 -26.33 18.82 21.51
C MET A 30 -27.79 18.60 21.94
N LYS A 31 -28.09 17.72 22.90
CA LYS A 31 -29.45 17.47 23.43
C LYS A 31 -30.18 18.74 23.88
N ILE A 32 -29.45 19.82 24.16
CA ILE A 32 -29.97 21.09 24.66
C ILE A 32 -30.40 22.02 23.49
N TYR A 33 -29.80 21.92 22.29
CA TYR A 33 -29.94 22.90 21.19
C TYR A 33 -30.50 22.30 19.89
N SER A 34 -31.28 23.08 19.12
CA SER A 34 -31.90 22.62 17.87
C SER A 34 -31.02 22.92 16.63
N ILE A 35 -31.14 22.12 15.56
CA ILE A 35 -30.48 22.39 14.27
C ILE A 35 -30.86 23.76 13.69
N LYS A 36 -32.06 24.24 14.03
CA LYS A 36 -32.53 25.58 13.65
C LYS A 36 -31.61 26.65 14.22
N ASP A 37 -31.22 26.52 15.48
CA ASP A 37 -30.34 27.47 16.18
C ASP A 37 -28.95 27.51 15.54
N VAL A 38 -28.42 26.37 15.08
CA VAL A 38 -27.13 26.32 14.36
C VAL A 38 -27.23 27.00 12.99
N LYS A 39 -28.32 26.78 12.25
CA LYS A 39 -28.57 27.44 10.95
C LYS A 39 -28.74 28.94 11.11
N GLU A 40 -29.41 29.39 12.17
CA GLU A 40 -29.56 30.81 12.49
C GLU A 40 -28.21 31.43 12.88
N SER A 41 -27.42 30.77 13.72
CA SER A 41 -26.06 31.20 14.05
C SER A 41 -25.15 31.29 12.82
N LEU A 42 -25.23 30.34 11.88
CA LEU A 42 -24.48 30.43 10.62
C LEU A 42 -24.89 31.63 9.76
N ARG A 43 -26.19 31.98 9.74
CA ARG A 43 -26.69 33.15 9.00
C ARG A 43 -26.35 34.46 9.68
N ALA A 44 -26.15 34.45 10.99
CA ALA A 44 -25.77 35.65 11.76
C ALA A 44 -24.32 36.09 11.48
N ILE A 45 -23.47 35.22 10.93
CA ILE A 45 -22.09 35.54 10.58
C ILE A 45 -22.08 36.46 9.36
N LYS A 46 -21.62 37.70 9.56
CA LYS A 46 -21.55 38.72 8.49
C LYS A 46 -20.57 38.27 7.40
N SER A 47 -20.93 38.52 6.14
CA SER A 47 -20.11 38.19 4.96
C SER A 47 -18.72 38.81 4.99
N GLY A 48 -18.57 40.02 5.58
CA GLY A 48 -17.27 40.67 5.76
C GLY A 48 -16.27 39.84 6.57
N TYR A 49 -16.72 39.13 7.61
CA TYR A 49 -15.86 38.24 8.38
C TYR A 49 -15.44 37.00 7.61
N VAL A 50 -16.28 36.51 6.68
CA VAL A 50 -15.93 35.39 5.80
C VAL A 50 -14.81 35.81 4.84
N VAL A 51 -14.88 37.02 4.26
CA VAL A 51 -13.83 37.57 3.40
C VAL A 51 -12.52 37.75 4.18
N LEU A 52 -12.60 38.31 5.38
CA LEU A 52 -11.44 38.44 6.27
C LEU A 52 -10.84 37.07 6.62
N GLY A 53 -11.69 36.07 6.90
CA GLY A 53 -11.28 34.69 7.15
C GLY A 53 -10.57 34.05 5.96
N ILE A 54 -11.03 34.29 4.72
CA ILE A 54 -10.31 33.86 3.51
C ILE A 54 -8.92 34.49 3.45
N GLY A 55 -8.79 35.78 3.76
CA GLY A 55 -7.51 36.48 3.85
C GLY A 55 -6.56 35.85 4.86
N ILE A 56 -7.06 35.54 6.07
CA ILE A 56 -6.29 34.85 7.12
C ILE A 56 -5.80 33.48 6.62
N VAL A 57 -6.66 32.68 6.00
CA VAL A 57 -6.30 31.36 5.47
C VAL A 57 -5.19 31.46 4.42
N ILE A 58 -5.27 32.43 3.50
CA ILE A 58 -4.25 32.63 2.47
C ILE A 58 -2.89 32.96 3.10
N ILE A 59 -2.88 33.90 4.06
CA ILE A 59 -1.68 34.31 4.77
C ILE A 59 -1.09 33.14 5.57
N ASP A 60 -1.95 32.39 6.26
CA ASP A 60 -1.53 31.24 7.07
C ASP A 60 -0.92 30.13 6.20
N TYR A 61 -1.58 29.73 5.12
CA TYR A 61 -1.03 28.71 4.23
C TYR A 61 0.26 29.17 3.55
N PHE A 62 0.42 30.46 3.25
CA PHE A 62 1.69 31.00 2.79
C PHE A 62 2.77 30.89 3.86
N LEU A 63 2.44 31.23 5.11
CA LEU A 63 3.32 31.10 6.27
C LEU A 63 3.76 29.64 6.49
N LEU A 64 2.83 28.67 6.36
CA LEU A 64 3.17 27.24 6.42
C LEU A 64 4.23 26.86 5.39
N THR A 65 4.19 27.43 4.19
CA THR A 65 5.21 27.14 3.17
C THR A 65 6.61 27.61 3.56
N MET A 66 6.73 28.59 4.45
CA MET A 66 8.01 29.09 4.93
C MET A 66 8.77 28.06 5.76
N TYR A 67 8.10 27.06 6.36
CA TYR A 67 8.80 25.95 7.02
C TYR A 67 9.68 25.17 6.05
N ASP A 68 9.16 24.84 4.87
CA ASP A 68 9.92 24.16 3.83
C ASP A 68 11.03 25.08 3.27
N VAL A 69 10.77 26.38 3.10
CA VAL A 69 11.80 27.35 2.67
C VAL A 69 12.96 27.41 3.67
N LEU A 70 12.66 27.48 4.97
CA LEU A 70 13.68 27.42 6.02
C LEU A 70 14.42 26.08 6.05
N ALA A 71 13.72 24.97 5.78
CA ALA A 71 14.33 23.66 5.72
C ALA A 71 15.36 23.55 4.58
N PHE A 72 15.02 24.08 3.40
CA PHE A 72 15.93 24.15 2.25
C PHE A 72 17.13 25.04 2.54
N LYS A 73 16.92 26.20 3.19
CA LYS A 73 18.01 27.09 3.62
C LYS A 73 18.92 26.43 4.65
N ASN A 74 18.35 25.73 5.64
CA ASN A 74 19.10 25.00 6.68
C ASN A 74 19.96 23.88 6.10
N GLU A 75 19.43 23.13 5.13
CA GLU A 75 20.16 22.04 4.45
C GLU A 75 21.04 22.51 3.28
N LYS A 76 21.09 23.83 3.01
CA LYS A 76 21.84 24.45 1.89
C LYS A 76 21.48 23.85 0.53
N LEU A 77 20.20 23.51 0.33
CA LEU A 77 19.68 22.96 -0.92
C LEU A 77 19.25 24.09 -1.86
N GLN A 78 19.59 23.98 -3.14
CA GLN A 78 19.21 24.95 -4.16
C GLN A 78 17.94 24.49 -4.88
N LEU A 79 16.85 25.23 -4.69
CA LEU A 79 15.60 25.09 -5.45
C LEU A 79 14.89 26.45 -5.46
N SER A 80 14.29 26.85 -6.59
CA SER A 80 13.61 28.16 -6.65
C SER A 80 12.41 28.20 -5.70
N ASN A 81 12.24 29.31 -4.98
CA ASN A 81 11.23 29.46 -3.93
C ASN A 81 9.80 29.12 -4.40
N LEU A 82 9.42 29.44 -5.63
CA LEU A 82 8.10 29.10 -6.17
C LEU A 82 7.81 27.59 -6.17
N LYS A 83 8.81 26.76 -6.42
CA LYS A 83 8.71 25.29 -6.45
C LYS A 83 8.56 24.73 -5.04
N ILE A 84 9.26 25.34 -4.08
CA ILE A 84 9.16 25.03 -2.65
C ILE A 84 7.77 25.38 -2.15
N ILE A 85 7.31 26.61 -2.42
CA ILE A 85 5.98 27.11 -2.02
C ILE A 85 4.87 26.22 -2.60
N PHE A 86 4.91 25.95 -3.90
CA PHE A 86 3.92 25.07 -4.55
C PHE A 86 3.88 23.66 -3.92
N THR A 87 5.06 23.06 -3.74
CA THR A 87 5.16 21.70 -3.16
C THR A 87 4.68 21.66 -1.71
N SER A 88 5.08 22.65 -0.93
CA SER A 88 4.74 22.76 0.48
C SER A 88 3.25 23.02 0.68
N PHE A 89 2.66 23.95 -0.08
CA PHE A 89 1.22 24.23 -0.05
C PHE A 89 0.38 22.97 -0.29
N ILE A 90 0.67 22.22 -1.36
CA ILE A 90 -0.05 20.98 -1.67
C ILE A 90 0.13 19.96 -0.54
N SER A 91 1.35 19.86 -0.01
CA SER A 91 1.65 18.89 1.05
C SER A 91 0.94 19.22 2.36
N TYR A 92 0.86 20.49 2.76
CA TYR A 92 0.16 20.93 3.97
C TYR A 92 -1.36 20.82 3.84
N ALA A 93 -1.93 21.22 2.71
CA ALA A 93 -3.38 21.11 2.47
C ALA A 93 -3.89 19.65 2.59
N PHE A 94 -3.10 18.69 2.10
CA PHE A 94 -3.39 17.27 2.25
C PHE A 94 -3.12 16.75 3.67
N ALA A 95 -2.02 17.21 4.30
CA ALA A 95 -1.64 16.78 5.64
C ALA A 95 -2.68 17.20 6.71
N ASN A 96 -3.21 18.42 6.59
CA ASN A 96 -4.21 18.94 7.52
C ASN A 96 -5.57 18.23 7.36
N SER A 97 -5.93 17.79 6.14
CA SER A 97 -7.27 17.29 5.84
C SER A 97 -7.49 15.79 6.02
N ILE A 98 -6.50 14.93 5.70
CA ILE A 98 -6.72 13.47 5.58
C ILE A 98 -6.48 12.70 6.89
N GLY A 99 -5.84 13.32 7.89
CA GLY A 99 -5.36 12.58 9.07
C GLY A 99 -4.17 11.69 8.74
N LEU A 100 -3.41 11.30 9.76
CA LEU A 100 -2.04 10.78 9.57
C LEU A 100 -1.15 11.82 8.87
N SER A 101 -1.17 13.07 9.38
CA SER A 101 -0.41 14.21 8.85
C SER A 101 1.06 13.88 8.57
N GLY A 102 1.62 12.89 9.29
CA GLY A 102 2.88 12.18 9.08
C GLY A 102 3.12 11.57 7.69
N LEU A 103 2.14 10.85 7.14
CA LEU A 103 2.34 9.91 6.01
C LEU A 103 1.94 10.52 4.65
N THR A 104 0.81 11.22 4.60
CA THR A 104 0.26 11.77 3.35
C THR A 104 1.04 12.98 2.85
N GLY A 105 1.28 13.96 3.74
CA GLY A 105 2.07 15.15 3.43
C GLY A 105 3.54 14.83 3.12
N SER A 106 4.14 13.87 3.82
CA SER A 106 5.50 13.40 3.53
C SER A 106 5.60 12.71 2.17
N GLY A 107 4.61 11.87 1.82
CA GLY A 107 4.55 11.21 0.52
C GLY A 107 4.47 12.22 -0.63
N LEU A 108 3.70 13.29 -0.47
CA LEU A 108 3.59 14.36 -1.47
C LEU A 108 4.87 15.19 -1.60
N ARG A 109 5.54 15.52 -0.48
CA ARG A 109 6.86 16.17 -0.51
C ARG A 109 7.90 15.32 -1.22
N ILE A 110 7.98 14.03 -0.89
CA ILE A 110 8.84 13.07 -1.59
C ILE A 110 8.54 13.09 -3.08
N ASN A 111 7.26 13.05 -3.45
CA ASN A 111 6.84 13.02 -4.84
C ASN A 111 7.25 14.27 -5.62
N LEU A 112 6.79 15.42 -5.16
CA LEU A 112 6.95 16.69 -5.86
C LEU A 112 8.41 17.13 -5.83
N TYR A 113 9.12 17.10 -4.70
CA TYR A 113 10.54 17.44 -4.66
C TYR A 113 11.42 16.53 -5.53
N SER A 114 11.06 15.24 -5.66
CA SER A 114 11.76 14.34 -6.59
C SER A 114 11.55 14.74 -8.05
N LEU A 115 10.39 15.31 -8.43
CA LEU A 115 10.18 15.85 -9.78
C LEU A 115 11.12 17.03 -10.10
N TRP A 116 11.57 17.75 -9.07
CA TRP A 116 12.52 18.84 -9.21
C TRP A 116 13.97 18.39 -8.96
N ASN A 117 14.26 17.08 -9.06
CA ASN A 117 15.58 16.46 -8.89
C ASN A 117 16.23 16.65 -7.51
N VAL A 118 15.43 16.86 -6.45
CA VAL A 118 15.97 16.89 -5.08
C VAL A 118 16.24 15.45 -4.61
N PRO A 119 17.44 15.11 -4.12
CA PRO A 119 17.75 13.75 -3.67
C PRO A 119 16.85 13.28 -2.52
N TYR A 120 16.42 12.02 -2.54
CA TYR A 120 15.52 11.45 -1.51
C TYR A 120 16.02 11.67 -0.07
N LYS A 121 17.33 11.48 0.17
CA LYS A 121 17.95 11.72 1.48
C LYS A 121 17.74 13.17 1.94
N SER A 122 17.88 14.14 1.03
CA SER A 122 17.67 15.56 1.32
C SER A 122 16.20 15.86 1.59
N ILE A 123 15.27 15.24 0.86
CA ILE A 123 13.84 15.39 1.10
C ILE A 123 13.45 14.87 2.50
N ILE A 124 13.99 13.72 2.91
CA ILE A 124 13.75 13.18 4.26
C ILE A 124 14.27 14.12 5.35
N LYS A 125 15.40 14.79 5.13
CA LYS A 125 15.90 15.80 6.07
C LYS A 125 14.99 17.03 6.14
N VAL A 126 14.49 17.50 4.99
CA VAL A 126 13.49 18.59 4.92
C VAL A 126 12.23 18.21 5.69
N ILE A 127 11.68 17.02 5.44
CA ILE A 127 10.51 16.50 6.14
C ILE A 127 10.75 16.43 7.65
N LYS A 128 11.88 15.85 8.07
CA LYS A 128 12.26 15.76 9.49
C LYS A 128 12.38 17.16 10.11
N PHE A 129 12.95 18.12 9.39
CA PHE A 129 13.07 19.49 9.85
C PHE A 129 11.68 20.11 10.05
N CYS A 130 10.76 19.99 9.10
CA CYS A 130 9.40 20.54 9.23
C CYS A 130 8.64 19.95 10.43
N TYR A 131 8.65 18.62 10.62
CA TYR A 131 7.99 18.00 11.78
C TYR A 131 8.57 18.45 13.12
N VAL A 132 9.91 18.48 13.21
CA VAL A 132 10.58 18.95 14.42
C VAL A 132 10.22 20.41 14.68
N SER A 133 10.19 21.25 13.65
CA SER A 133 9.87 22.68 13.79
C SER A 133 8.44 22.90 14.27
N PHE A 134 7.49 22.14 13.71
CA PHE A 134 6.09 22.15 14.14
C PHE A 134 5.94 21.82 15.63
N TRP A 135 6.55 20.71 16.09
CA TRP A 135 6.45 20.30 17.49
C TRP A 135 7.17 21.25 18.43
N VAL A 136 8.38 21.70 18.09
CA VAL A 136 9.12 22.66 18.92
C VAL A 136 8.34 23.97 19.04
N GLY A 137 7.77 24.46 17.94
CA GLY A 137 6.93 25.64 17.93
C GLY A 137 5.68 25.47 18.81
N LEU A 138 4.95 24.35 18.65
CA LEU A 138 3.80 24.02 19.48
C LEU A 138 4.15 23.92 20.97
N LEU A 139 5.30 23.33 21.33
CA LEU A 139 5.75 23.22 22.72
C LEU A 139 6.08 24.59 23.33
N TRP A 140 6.74 25.47 22.58
CA TRP A 140 7.03 26.83 23.04
C TRP A 140 5.76 27.66 23.19
N VAL A 141 4.93 27.73 22.15
CA VAL A 141 3.71 28.54 22.13
C VAL A 141 2.70 28.00 23.13
N GLY A 142 2.43 26.69 23.10
CA GLY A 142 1.56 26.01 24.06
C GLY A 142 2.08 26.15 25.49
N GLY A 143 3.37 25.92 25.71
CA GLY A 143 3.98 26.06 27.03
C GLY A 143 3.84 27.46 27.61
N LEU A 144 4.17 28.51 26.85
CA LEU A 144 4.09 29.89 27.32
C LEU A 144 2.65 30.27 27.69
N PHE A 145 1.71 30.10 26.76
CA PHE A 145 0.34 30.56 26.97
C PHE A 145 -0.44 29.74 27.99
N LEU A 146 -0.22 28.42 28.07
CA LEU A 146 -0.89 27.58 29.07
C LEU A 146 -0.33 27.78 30.49
N THR A 147 0.90 28.29 30.64
CA THR A 147 1.49 28.63 31.94
C THR A 147 1.07 30.01 32.43
N PHE A 148 1.06 31.03 31.56
CA PHE A 148 0.76 32.40 31.95
C PHE A 148 -0.73 32.73 31.96
N GLU A 149 -1.52 32.13 31.07
CA GLU A 149 -2.98 32.27 31.04
C GLU A 149 -3.64 30.87 31.13
N PRO A 150 -3.62 30.25 32.33
CA PRO A 150 -4.04 28.87 32.49
C PRO A 150 -5.55 28.71 32.28
N VAL A 151 -5.92 27.63 31.60
CA VAL A 151 -7.31 27.24 31.35
C VAL A 151 -7.80 26.33 32.47
N ASP A 152 -9.02 26.58 32.94
CA ASP A 152 -9.72 25.77 33.93
C ASP A 152 -10.12 24.41 33.36
N LEU A 153 -9.64 23.33 33.99
CA LEU A 153 -9.87 21.93 33.61
C LEU A 153 -10.81 21.18 34.57
N THR A 154 -11.35 21.84 35.59
CA THR A 154 -12.21 21.21 36.62
C THR A 154 -13.38 20.42 36.01
N ARG A 155 -13.92 20.88 34.87
CA ARG A 155 -14.99 20.20 34.11
C ARG A 155 -14.64 18.81 33.59
N PHE A 156 -13.35 18.48 33.49
CA PHE A 156 -12.88 17.19 32.96
C PHE A 156 -12.53 16.17 34.06
N ASN A 157 -12.67 16.50 35.35
CA ASN A 157 -12.17 15.68 36.47
C ASN A 157 -10.73 15.19 36.23
N PHE A 158 -9.88 16.09 35.71
CA PHE A 158 -8.49 15.77 35.41
C PHE A 158 -7.64 15.83 36.68
N TYR A 159 -6.42 15.25 36.64
CA TYR A 159 -5.53 15.23 37.80
C TYR A 159 -5.07 16.63 38.25
N PHE A 160 -5.13 17.60 37.33
CA PHE A 160 -4.83 19.01 37.59
C PHE A 160 -6.07 19.86 37.36
N ASP A 161 -6.29 20.84 38.23
CA ASP A 161 -7.40 21.80 38.11
C ASP A 161 -7.18 22.80 36.96
N THR A 162 -5.92 23.02 36.55
CA THR A 162 -5.58 23.99 35.49
C THR A 162 -4.57 23.43 34.49
N THR A 163 -4.40 24.12 33.36
CA THR A 163 -3.36 23.78 32.37
C THR A 163 -1.95 24.23 32.75
N LYS A 164 -1.74 24.89 33.89
CA LYS A 164 -0.47 25.53 34.25
C LYS A 164 0.69 24.54 34.33
N GLU A 165 0.46 23.41 35.00
CA GLU A 165 1.42 22.32 35.19
C GLU A 165 1.80 21.69 33.85
N VAL A 166 0.80 21.50 32.99
CA VAL A 166 1.01 21.02 31.62
C VAL A 166 1.87 22.02 30.84
N GLY A 167 1.56 23.31 30.91
CA GLY A 167 2.36 24.37 30.27
C GLY A 167 3.82 24.35 30.71
N ILE A 168 4.08 24.20 32.02
CA ILE A 168 5.44 24.12 32.57
C ILE A 168 6.19 22.89 32.02
N ILE A 169 5.53 21.73 31.96
CA ILE A 169 6.12 20.52 31.38
C ILE A 169 6.48 20.74 29.90
N LEU A 170 5.59 21.36 29.11
CA LEU A 170 5.86 21.66 27.70
C LEU A 170 7.05 22.61 27.54
N LEU A 171 7.16 23.64 28.39
CA LEU A 171 8.30 24.57 28.41
C LEU A 171 9.61 23.86 28.76
N ILE A 172 9.62 22.97 29.76
CA ILE A 172 10.82 22.22 30.13
C ILE A 172 11.30 21.35 28.95
N ILE A 173 10.38 20.69 28.24
CA ILE A 173 10.71 19.88 27.07
C ILE A 173 11.26 20.77 25.94
N ALA A 174 10.61 21.89 25.66
CA ALA A 174 11.02 22.85 24.63
C ALA A 174 12.41 23.44 24.92
N ALA A 175 12.66 23.85 26.16
CA ALA A 175 13.92 24.42 26.62
C ALA A 175 15.04 23.38 26.58
N SER A 176 14.79 22.16 27.06
CA SER A 176 15.77 21.06 27.05
C SER A 176 16.20 20.70 25.62
N TYR A 177 15.25 20.60 24.69
CA TYR A 177 15.53 20.34 23.29
C TYR A 177 16.35 21.45 22.64
N SER A 178 15.95 22.71 22.89
CA SER A 178 16.61 23.89 22.32
C SER A 178 18.04 24.04 22.86
N ALA A 179 18.22 23.87 24.18
CA ALA A 179 19.52 23.89 24.83
C ALA A 179 20.47 22.82 24.25
N HIS A 180 20.03 21.56 24.19
CA HIS A 180 20.83 20.46 23.64
C HIS A 180 21.32 20.75 22.20
N LYS A 181 20.50 21.40 21.38
CA LYS A 181 20.88 21.76 20.00
C LYS A 181 21.87 22.92 19.91
N VAL A 182 21.73 23.94 20.76
CA VAL A 182 22.67 25.06 20.84
C VAL A 182 24.03 24.57 21.32
N PHE A 183 24.07 23.75 22.38
CA PHE A 183 25.31 23.18 22.92
C PHE A 183 26.00 22.20 21.95
N SER A 184 25.23 21.50 21.09
CA SER A 184 25.79 20.61 20.08
C SER A 184 26.41 21.33 18.86
N LYS A 185 26.44 22.68 18.78
CA LYS A 185 26.91 23.48 17.62
C LYS A 185 26.28 23.07 16.26
N LYS A 186 25.13 22.39 16.27
CA LYS A 186 24.52 21.77 15.06
C LYS A 186 23.53 22.68 14.32
N LYS A 187 23.17 23.85 14.85
CA LYS A 187 22.24 24.81 14.21
C LYS A 187 22.62 26.26 14.52
N SER A 188 22.38 27.16 13.57
CA SER A 188 22.46 28.60 13.77
C SER A 188 21.27 29.11 14.58
N LEU A 189 21.53 30.00 15.54
CA LEU A 189 20.54 30.57 16.47
C LEU A 189 19.36 31.25 15.72
N GLU A 190 19.67 31.91 14.60
CA GLU A 190 18.69 32.55 13.71
C GLU A 190 17.58 31.60 13.25
N ILE A 191 17.92 30.37 12.84
CA ILE A 191 16.94 29.41 12.29
C ILE A 191 15.98 28.96 13.40
N SER A 192 16.46 28.79 14.63
CA SER A 192 15.62 28.44 15.77
C SER A 192 14.64 29.56 16.13
N VAL A 193 15.08 30.82 16.08
CA VAL A 193 14.19 31.98 16.33
C VAL A 193 13.12 32.08 15.25
N PHE A 194 13.49 31.95 13.97
CA PHE A 194 12.52 31.96 12.88
C PHE A 194 11.52 30.79 12.95
N GLN A 195 11.94 29.60 13.42
CA GLN A 195 11.01 28.47 13.65
C GLN A 195 9.94 28.79 14.69
N ILE A 196 10.34 29.39 15.82
CA ILE A 196 9.41 29.76 16.88
C ILE A 196 8.47 30.87 16.40
N LEU A 197 9.00 31.88 15.70
CA LEU A 197 8.22 33.01 15.20
C LEU A 197 7.19 32.58 14.16
N ILE A 198 7.56 31.72 13.20
CA ILE A 198 6.61 31.16 12.23
C ILE A 198 5.52 30.36 12.96
N SER A 199 5.89 29.53 13.92
CA SER A 199 4.88 28.75 14.66
C SER A 199 3.96 29.62 15.51
N LEU A 200 4.46 30.69 16.12
CA LEU A 200 3.65 31.62 16.88
C LEU A 200 2.62 32.30 15.98
N LEU A 201 3.06 32.82 14.83
CA LEU A 201 2.18 33.48 13.86
C LEU A 201 1.14 32.51 13.28
N ASP A 202 1.54 31.28 12.94
CA ASP A 202 0.67 30.20 12.47
C ASP A 202 -0.46 29.96 13.48
N TRP A 203 -0.12 29.65 14.74
CA TRP A 203 -1.13 29.41 15.75
C TRP A 203 -2.02 30.63 16.03
N ILE A 204 -1.49 31.85 16.00
CA ILE A 204 -2.29 33.08 16.15
C ILE A 204 -3.27 33.23 14.98
N LEU A 205 -2.85 32.99 13.74
CA LEU A 205 -3.72 33.10 12.57
C LEU A 205 -4.80 32.03 12.56
N VAL A 206 -4.44 30.77 12.81
CA VAL A 206 -5.39 29.65 12.86
C VAL A 206 -6.41 29.82 13.98
N SER A 207 -5.98 30.25 15.17
CA SER A 207 -6.91 30.54 16.27
C SER A 207 -7.77 31.78 15.99
N GLY A 208 -7.15 32.84 15.46
CA GLY A 208 -7.82 34.07 15.06
C GLY A 208 -8.94 33.83 14.06
N LEU A 209 -8.76 32.88 13.14
CA LEU A 209 -9.79 32.47 12.17
C LEU A 209 -11.08 31.99 12.84
N ILE A 210 -11.01 31.26 13.96
CA ILE A 210 -12.22 30.87 14.70
C ILE A 210 -12.76 32.06 15.49
N TYR A 211 -11.87 32.84 16.13
CA TYR A 211 -12.26 33.96 16.98
C TYR A 211 -13.10 35.01 16.24
N ILE A 212 -12.77 35.33 14.98
CA ILE A 212 -13.52 36.31 14.18
C ILE A 212 -14.95 35.87 13.83
N PHE A 213 -15.26 34.56 13.91
CA PHE A 213 -16.61 34.05 13.66
C PHE A 213 -17.46 33.97 14.93
N LEU A 214 -16.86 34.17 16.09
CA LEU A 214 -17.58 34.29 17.35
C LEU A 214 -18.15 35.71 17.49
N PRO A 215 -19.36 35.87 18.04
CA PRO A 215 -19.89 37.19 18.40
C PRO A 215 -18.95 37.92 19.36
N HIS A 216 -19.00 39.25 19.40
CA HIS A 216 -18.22 40.01 20.36
C HIS A 216 -18.71 39.74 21.79
N SER A 217 -17.78 39.57 22.74
CA SER A 217 -18.07 39.35 24.16
C SER A 217 -17.02 40.05 25.02
N ASP A 218 -17.46 40.83 26.00
CA ASP A 218 -16.59 41.56 26.93
C ASP A 218 -15.82 40.60 27.87
N THR A 219 -16.32 39.38 28.04
CA THR A 219 -15.73 38.38 28.95
C THR A 219 -14.60 37.56 28.30
N LEU A 220 -14.57 37.47 26.96
CA LEU A 220 -13.63 36.65 26.21
C LEU A 220 -12.77 37.50 25.27
N THR A 221 -11.62 37.91 25.78
CA THR A 221 -10.56 38.52 24.96
C THR A 221 -9.81 37.45 24.17
N PHE A 222 -9.15 37.84 23.07
CA PHE A 222 -8.33 36.92 22.26
C PHE A 222 -7.24 36.23 23.09
N ILE A 223 -6.64 36.95 24.06
CA ILE A 223 -5.61 36.40 24.96
C ILE A 223 -6.16 35.23 25.80
N LYS A 224 -7.43 35.29 26.24
CA LYS A 224 -8.09 34.19 26.97
C LYS A 224 -8.56 33.07 26.05
N PHE A 225 -8.93 33.41 24.81
CA PHE A 225 -9.36 32.46 23.81
C PHE A 225 -8.21 31.58 23.30
N PHE A 226 -7.03 32.16 23.12
CA PHE A 226 -5.91 31.48 22.48
C PHE A 226 -5.42 30.21 23.23
N PRO A 227 -5.23 30.21 24.56
CA PRO A 227 -4.92 29.01 25.34
C PRO A 227 -6.01 27.92 25.27
N ILE A 228 -7.28 28.30 25.17
CA ILE A 228 -8.41 27.35 24.99
C ILE A 228 -8.28 26.63 23.66
N PHE A 229 -8.03 27.39 22.58
CA PHE A 229 -7.79 26.82 21.27
C PHE A 229 -6.56 25.89 21.26
N LEU A 230 -5.43 26.32 21.84
CA LEU A 230 -4.21 25.52 21.91
C LEU A 230 -4.43 24.20 22.68
N SER A 231 -5.18 24.24 23.79
CA SER A 231 -5.53 23.04 24.55
C SER A 231 -6.30 22.02 23.70
N ALA A 232 -7.34 22.49 23.00
CA ALA A 232 -8.11 21.64 22.09
C ALA A 232 -7.24 21.10 20.94
N GLN A 233 -6.35 21.92 20.39
CA GLN A 233 -5.49 21.55 19.27
C GLN A 233 -4.42 20.53 19.64
N ILE A 234 -3.81 20.63 20.83
CA ILE A 234 -2.84 19.65 21.33
C ILE A 234 -3.51 18.26 21.42
N ILE A 235 -4.71 18.19 21.99
CA ILE A 235 -5.48 16.94 22.07
C ILE A 235 -5.89 16.44 20.67
N GLY A 236 -6.33 17.36 19.79
CA GLY A 236 -6.65 17.06 18.41
C GLY A 236 -5.49 16.41 17.65
N VAL A 237 -4.28 16.98 17.75
CA VAL A 237 -3.08 16.45 17.11
C VAL A 237 -2.65 15.12 17.71
N LEU A 238 -2.66 14.98 19.04
CA LEU A 238 -2.29 13.74 19.73
C LEU A 238 -3.23 12.57 19.40
N SER A 239 -4.50 12.85 19.09
CA SER A 239 -5.49 11.85 18.72
C SER A 239 -5.20 11.16 17.37
N ASN A 240 -4.36 11.77 16.51
CA ASN A 240 -4.13 11.36 15.12
C ASN A 240 -5.40 11.25 14.25
N LEU A 241 -6.54 11.76 14.72
CA LEU A 241 -7.78 11.76 13.94
C LEU A 241 -7.67 12.74 12.75
N PRO A 242 -8.27 12.41 11.59
CA PRO A 242 -8.34 13.33 10.45
C PRO A 242 -8.92 14.67 10.84
N GLY A 243 -8.17 15.75 10.59
CA GLY A 243 -8.53 17.12 10.96
C GLY A 243 -8.78 17.34 12.46
N GLY A 244 -8.34 16.43 13.34
CA GLY A 244 -8.66 16.47 14.77
C GLY A 244 -10.15 16.28 15.09
N ILE A 245 -10.95 15.82 14.12
CA ILE A 245 -12.41 15.74 14.23
C ILE A 245 -12.81 14.89 15.44
N GLY A 246 -13.69 15.44 16.28
CA GLY A 246 -14.15 14.83 17.51
C GLY A 246 -13.33 15.22 18.73
N ALA A 247 -12.03 14.91 18.74
CA ALA A 247 -11.17 15.18 19.90
C ALA A 247 -10.95 16.69 20.12
N PHE A 248 -10.66 17.44 19.05
CA PHE A 248 -10.58 18.90 19.11
C PHE A 248 -11.93 19.52 19.48
N ASP A 249 -12.99 19.12 18.77
CA ASP A 249 -14.31 19.72 18.92
C ASP A 249 -14.85 19.57 20.33
N TYR A 250 -14.67 18.40 20.94
CA TYR A 250 -15.12 18.11 22.28
C TYR A 250 -14.44 19.03 23.30
N VAL A 251 -13.11 19.05 23.32
CA VAL A 251 -12.36 19.89 24.26
C VAL A 251 -12.70 21.36 24.05
N PHE A 252 -12.80 21.80 22.79
CA PHE A 252 -13.15 23.17 22.46
C PHE A 252 -14.58 23.54 22.91
N LEU A 253 -15.58 22.69 22.65
CA LEU A 253 -16.97 22.92 23.07
C LEU A 253 -17.10 22.98 24.59
N THR A 254 -16.47 22.06 25.33
CA THR A 254 -16.56 22.02 26.79
C THR A 254 -15.92 23.25 27.45
N LEU A 255 -14.78 23.71 26.94
CA LEU A 255 -14.07 24.89 27.45
C LEU A 255 -14.77 26.19 27.07
N MET A 256 -15.25 26.30 25.83
CA MET A 256 -15.95 27.49 25.32
C MET A 256 -17.39 27.61 25.82
N GLY A 257 -18.00 26.52 26.29
CA GLY A 257 -19.39 26.47 26.73
C GLY A 257 -19.73 27.38 27.92
N LYS A 258 -18.73 27.98 28.61
CA LYS A 258 -18.97 29.04 29.60
C LYS A 258 -19.18 30.43 29.00
N TYR A 259 -18.77 30.64 27.74
CA TYR A 259 -18.81 31.94 27.07
C TYR A 259 -19.92 32.02 26.02
N TYR A 260 -20.15 30.93 25.29
CA TYR A 260 -21.16 30.89 24.24
C TYR A 260 -21.99 29.61 24.31
N PRO A 261 -23.27 29.66 23.86
CA PRO A 261 -24.02 28.45 23.63
C PRO A 261 -23.35 27.57 22.56
N PRO A 262 -23.37 26.24 22.70
CA PRO A 262 -22.86 25.29 21.72
C PRO A 262 -23.27 25.56 20.27
N SER A 263 -24.47 26.08 20.00
CA SER A 263 -24.93 26.39 18.63
C SER A 263 -24.04 27.41 17.92
N ILE A 264 -23.54 28.43 18.62
CA ILE A 264 -22.65 29.46 18.08
C ILE A 264 -21.25 28.88 17.87
N ILE A 265 -20.75 28.10 18.83
CA ILE A 265 -19.43 27.47 18.76
C ILE A 265 -19.38 26.50 17.57
N VAL A 266 -20.39 25.64 17.42
CA VAL A 266 -20.52 24.70 16.30
C VAL A 266 -20.60 25.43 14.96
N ALA A 267 -21.36 26.54 14.87
CA ALA A 267 -21.43 27.34 13.65
C ALA A 267 -20.04 27.89 13.25
N ALA A 268 -19.30 28.45 14.19
CA ALA A 268 -17.93 28.93 13.96
C ALA A 268 -16.99 27.79 13.52
N LEU A 269 -17.08 26.61 14.15
CA LEU A 269 -16.28 25.43 13.78
C LEU A 269 -16.58 24.92 12.37
N ILE A 270 -17.85 24.95 11.93
CA ILE A 270 -18.23 24.54 10.58
C ILE A 270 -17.56 25.45 9.53
N ILE A 271 -17.66 26.78 9.71
CA ILE A 271 -17.05 27.73 8.77
C ILE A 271 -15.53 27.61 8.79
N PHE A 272 -14.93 27.51 9.98
CA PHE A 272 -13.50 27.25 10.14
C PHE A 272 -13.05 26.02 9.34
N ARG A 273 -13.80 24.92 9.39
CA ARG A 273 -13.46 23.70 8.64
C ARG A 273 -13.58 23.86 7.14
N LEU A 274 -14.63 24.54 6.69
CA LEU A 274 -14.84 24.82 5.27
C LEU A 274 -13.67 25.65 4.72
N LEU A 275 -13.27 26.70 5.44
CA LEU A 275 -12.24 27.62 5.00
C LEU A 275 -10.82 27.09 5.18
N TYR A 276 -10.50 26.44 6.31
CA TYR A 276 -9.13 26.05 6.65
C TYR A 276 -8.72 24.66 6.13
N TYR A 277 -9.67 23.73 6.05
CA TYR A 277 -9.38 22.34 5.65
C TYR A 277 -9.88 22.06 4.23
N ILE A 278 -11.17 22.27 3.97
CA ILE A 278 -11.81 21.81 2.74
C ILE A 278 -11.40 22.64 1.52
N ALA A 279 -11.47 23.98 1.61
CA ALA A 279 -11.13 24.86 0.50
C ALA A 279 -9.66 24.72 0.03
N PRO A 280 -8.64 24.78 0.92
CA PRO A 280 -7.24 24.61 0.53
C PRO A 280 -6.95 23.22 -0.05
N PHE A 281 -7.58 22.18 0.50
CA PHE A 281 -7.47 20.83 -0.04
C PHE A 281 -8.01 20.73 -1.48
N GLY A 282 -9.19 21.29 -1.74
CA GLY A 282 -9.77 21.33 -3.09
C GLY A 282 -8.86 22.05 -4.08
N ILE A 283 -8.35 23.23 -3.71
CA ILE A 283 -7.42 24.02 -4.53
C ILE A 283 -6.13 23.25 -4.79
N ALA A 284 -5.53 22.65 -3.76
CA ALA A 284 -4.32 21.85 -3.88
C ALA A 284 -4.51 20.63 -4.78
N PHE A 285 -5.64 19.94 -4.66
CA PHE A 285 -5.99 18.80 -5.50
C PHE A 285 -6.12 19.19 -6.97
N VAL A 286 -6.89 20.25 -7.26
CA VAL A 286 -7.06 20.76 -8.63
C VAL A 286 -5.73 21.22 -9.21
N SER A 287 -4.95 22.00 -8.46
CA SER A 287 -3.63 22.48 -8.87
C SER A 287 -2.67 21.34 -9.19
N TYR A 288 -2.67 20.29 -8.36
CA TYR A 288 -1.88 19.08 -8.58
C TYR A 288 -2.30 18.35 -9.87
N CYS A 289 -3.61 18.22 -10.13
CA CYS A 289 -4.15 17.61 -11.34
C CYS A 289 -3.80 18.41 -12.60
N ILE A 290 -3.96 19.74 -12.58
CA ILE A 290 -3.64 20.63 -13.71
C ILE A 290 -2.14 20.57 -14.04
N TYR A 291 -1.28 20.71 -13.03
CA TYR A 291 0.18 20.63 -13.20
C TYR A 291 0.61 19.33 -13.89
N LYS A 292 -0.01 18.21 -13.50
CA LYS A 292 0.18 16.89 -14.10
C LYS A 292 -0.30 16.78 -15.55
N MET A 293 -1.39 17.46 -15.91
CA MET A 293 -1.88 17.50 -17.28
C MET A 293 -0.95 18.30 -18.19
N LEU A 294 -0.37 19.40 -17.69
CA LEU A 294 0.55 20.26 -18.43
C LEU A 294 1.91 19.60 -18.69
N LEU A 295 2.45 18.84 -17.72
CA LEU A 295 3.70 18.08 -17.86
C LEU A 295 3.64 16.97 -18.93
N LYS A 296 2.45 16.66 -19.46
CA LYS A 296 2.23 15.57 -20.41
C LYS A 296 2.58 15.93 -21.86
N ARG A 297 2.97 17.19 -22.14
CA ARG A 297 3.23 17.72 -23.48
C ARG A 297 4.71 17.88 -23.86
N GLY A 298 5.64 17.70 -22.94
CA GLY A 298 7.09 17.78 -23.22
C GLY A 298 7.83 16.67 -22.49
N GLU A 299 8.49 15.81 -23.26
CA GLU A 299 9.55 14.84 -22.94
C GLU A 299 9.92 14.57 -21.46
N LEU A 300 10.08 13.28 -21.10
CA LEU A 300 11.36 12.72 -20.60
C LEU A 300 11.20 11.28 -20.10
N LYS A 301 11.98 10.39 -20.72
CA LYS A 301 11.88 8.92 -20.71
C LYS A 301 12.37 8.20 -19.44
N ASN A 302 13.20 8.77 -18.56
CA ASN A 302 13.94 7.91 -17.59
C ASN A 302 13.70 8.12 -16.08
N ILE A 303 12.98 9.15 -15.63
CA ILE A 303 12.65 9.36 -14.18
C ILE A 303 11.13 9.44 -13.93
N SER A 304 10.35 9.67 -14.99
CA SER A 304 8.89 9.79 -15.01
C SER A 304 8.16 8.45 -14.79
N ILE A 305 8.83 7.32 -14.99
CA ILE A 305 8.24 5.98 -14.99
C ILE A 305 7.92 5.50 -13.57
N VAL A 306 8.85 5.63 -12.60
CA VAL A 306 8.66 5.12 -11.23
C VAL A 306 7.69 6.00 -10.42
N LEU A 307 7.81 7.32 -10.53
CA LEU A 307 6.96 8.28 -9.79
C LEU A 307 5.61 8.50 -10.46
N GLY A 308 5.52 8.43 -11.79
CA GLY A 308 4.25 8.44 -12.53
C GLY A 308 3.36 7.26 -12.16
N LYS A 309 3.93 6.06 -11.98
CA LYS A 309 3.20 4.83 -11.61
C LYS A 309 2.64 4.85 -10.19
N LEU A 310 3.35 5.43 -9.21
CA LEU A 310 2.83 5.63 -7.84
C LEU A 310 1.59 6.54 -7.82
N ILE A 311 1.56 7.57 -8.66
CA ILE A 311 0.44 8.53 -8.70
C ILE A 311 -0.75 7.95 -9.49
N ILE A 312 -0.48 7.24 -10.58
CA ILE A 312 -1.47 6.41 -11.28
C ILE A 312 -2.05 5.33 -10.33
N SER A 313 -1.25 4.87 -9.37
CA SER A 313 -1.71 3.95 -8.33
C SER A 313 -2.70 4.57 -7.34
N LEU A 314 -2.57 5.87 -7.08
CA LEU A 314 -3.37 6.62 -6.11
C LEU A 314 -4.65 7.23 -6.69
N ILE A 315 -4.70 7.52 -8.00
CA ILE A 315 -5.88 8.11 -8.67
C ILE A 315 -7.19 7.37 -8.31
N PRO A 316 -7.28 6.02 -8.44
CA PRO A 316 -8.51 5.31 -8.08
C PRO A 316 -8.86 5.39 -6.60
N LEU A 317 -7.86 5.52 -5.71
CA LEU A 317 -8.09 5.72 -4.27
C LEU A 317 -8.67 7.11 -4.00
N LEU A 318 -8.11 8.15 -4.62
CA LEU A 318 -8.58 9.52 -4.43
C LEU A 318 -10.01 9.71 -4.97
N ILE A 319 -10.30 9.18 -6.15
CA ILE A 319 -11.66 9.21 -6.72
C ILE A 319 -12.62 8.40 -5.84
N SER A 320 -12.18 7.24 -5.33
CA SER A 320 -12.98 6.44 -4.39
C SER A 320 -13.36 7.24 -3.15
N ILE A 321 -12.44 8.04 -2.58
CA ILE A 321 -12.74 8.92 -1.44
C ILE A 321 -13.77 9.98 -1.82
N LEU A 322 -13.63 10.63 -2.98
CA LEU A 322 -14.59 11.64 -3.46
C LEU A 322 -15.99 11.05 -3.64
N ILE A 323 -16.10 9.87 -4.25
CA ILE A 323 -17.39 9.19 -4.44
C ILE A 323 -17.98 8.74 -3.09
N PHE A 324 -17.15 8.27 -2.17
CA PHE A 324 -17.59 7.94 -0.82
C PHE A 324 -18.16 9.18 -0.11
N ALA A 325 -17.49 10.34 -0.24
CA ALA A 325 -17.98 11.61 0.27
C ALA A 325 -19.30 12.05 -0.39
N ALA A 326 -19.44 11.89 -1.71
CA ALA A 326 -20.71 12.11 -2.41
C ALA A 326 -21.84 11.25 -1.84
N GLY A 327 -21.58 9.97 -1.56
CA GLY A 327 -22.54 9.09 -0.91
C GLY A 327 -22.94 9.58 0.49
N ILE A 328 -21.98 10.03 1.30
CA ILE A 328 -22.24 10.61 2.63
C ILE A 328 -23.12 11.85 2.53
N VAL A 329 -22.81 12.79 1.63
CA VAL A 329 -23.55 14.04 1.47
C VAL A 329 -25.02 13.77 1.15
N LEU A 330 -25.29 12.87 0.20
CA LEU A 330 -26.67 12.50 -0.17
C LEU A 330 -27.44 11.84 0.98
N ILE A 331 -26.78 11.00 1.76
CA ILE A 331 -27.37 10.31 2.93
C ILE A 331 -27.68 11.30 4.07
N ILE A 332 -26.73 12.17 4.41
CA ILE A 332 -26.89 13.16 5.48
C ILE A 332 -27.96 14.18 5.09
N SER A 333 -27.95 14.63 3.84
CA SER A 333 -28.95 15.53 3.29
C SER A 333 -30.36 14.97 3.43
N GLY A 334 -30.57 13.69 3.10
CA GLY A 334 -31.85 13.01 3.28
C GLY A 334 -32.29 12.88 4.74
N SER A 335 -31.39 13.09 5.70
CA SER A 335 -31.66 12.98 7.15
C SER A 335 -31.98 14.34 7.79
N ILE A 336 -31.74 15.45 7.09
CA ILE A 336 -31.92 16.81 7.62
C ILE A 336 -33.19 17.45 7.04
N PRO A 337 -33.94 18.26 7.81
CA PRO A 337 -35.08 18.99 7.28
C PRO A 337 -34.70 19.95 6.14
N PRO A 338 -35.35 19.84 4.97
CA PRO A 338 -35.14 20.75 3.83
C PRO A 338 -35.59 22.18 4.13
N LEU A 339 -35.07 23.15 3.37
CA LEU A 339 -35.40 24.57 3.52
C LEU A 339 -36.85 24.86 3.05
N ILE A 340 -37.69 25.36 3.95
CA ILE A 340 -39.13 25.60 3.72
C ILE A 340 -39.38 26.48 2.48
N TYR A 341 -38.58 27.54 2.28
CA TYR A 341 -38.69 28.43 1.12
C TYR A 341 -38.44 27.70 -0.21
N ARG A 342 -37.41 26.84 -0.28
CA ARG A 342 -37.09 26.09 -1.50
C ARG A 342 -38.16 25.05 -1.84
N ILE A 343 -38.75 24.42 -0.82
CA ILE A 343 -39.87 23.50 -1.02
C ILE A 343 -41.12 24.23 -1.53
N LYS A 344 -41.40 25.44 -1.06
CA LYS A 344 -42.55 26.23 -1.56
C LYS A 344 -42.44 26.43 -3.06
N ILE A 345 -41.28 26.90 -3.54
CA ILE A 345 -41.01 27.07 -4.98
C ILE A 345 -41.20 25.75 -5.75
N LEU A 346 -40.68 24.63 -5.24
CA LEU A 346 -40.81 23.34 -5.90
C LEU A 346 -42.26 22.85 -5.95
N LYS A 347 -43.07 23.12 -4.93
CA LYS A 347 -44.49 22.71 -4.90
C LYS A 347 -45.33 23.43 -5.94
N ASP A 348 -44.91 24.62 -6.36
CA ASP A 348 -45.60 25.40 -7.40
C ASP A 348 -45.37 24.80 -8.80
N VAL A 349 -44.33 23.97 -8.98
CA VAL A 349 -43.88 23.44 -10.28
C VAL A 349 -43.99 21.92 -10.36
N LEU A 350 -43.79 21.19 -9.26
CA LEU A 350 -43.70 19.74 -9.21
C LEU A 350 -44.72 19.12 -8.25
N PRO A 351 -45.31 17.96 -8.61
CA PRO A 351 -46.14 17.20 -7.69
C PRO A 351 -45.39 16.87 -6.39
N VAL A 352 -46.07 16.98 -5.25
CA VAL A 352 -45.53 16.65 -3.92
C VAL A 352 -44.96 15.22 -3.88
N PHE A 353 -45.56 14.31 -4.64
CA PHE A 353 -45.09 12.94 -4.81
C PHE A 353 -43.67 12.86 -5.39
N THR A 354 -43.37 13.66 -6.41
CA THR A 354 -42.05 13.73 -7.06
C THR A 354 -40.98 14.17 -6.07
N ILE A 355 -41.26 15.19 -5.26
CA ILE A 355 -40.35 15.68 -4.21
C ILE A 355 -40.07 14.58 -3.18
N LYS A 356 -41.11 13.86 -2.74
CA LYS A 356 -41.00 12.77 -1.75
C LYS A 356 -40.21 11.56 -2.27
N ILE A 357 -40.48 11.13 -3.50
CA ILE A 357 -39.73 10.04 -4.15
C ILE A 357 -38.28 10.45 -4.35
N SER A 358 -38.02 11.71 -4.73
CA SER A 358 -36.66 12.18 -4.97
C SER A 358 -35.80 12.12 -3.71
N HIS A 359 -36.38 12.40 -2.52
CA HIS A 359 -35.71 12.18 -1.23
C HIS A 359 -35.34 10.70 -1.00
N PHE A 360 -36.29 9.79 -1.24
CA PHE A 360 -36.07 8.36 -1.05
C PHE A 360 -35.01 7.80 -2.02
N LEU A 361 -35.15 8.09 -3.32
CA LEU A 361 -34.19 7.69 -4.35
C LEU A 361 -32.80 8.32 -4.14
N GLY A 362 -32.73 9.53 -3.59
CA GLY A 362 -31.48 10.19 -3.20
C GLY A 362 -30.72 9.40 -2.14
N SER A 363 -31.41 8.84 -1.15
CA SER A 363 -30.81 7.98 -0.12
C SER A 363 -30.26 6.65 -0.68
N ILE A 364 -31.00 6.02 -1.60
CA ILE A 364 -30.56 4.81 -2.29
C ILE A 364 -29.33 5.12 -3.14
N THR A 365 -29.36 6.22 -3.88
CA THR A 365 -28.24 6.69 -4.69
C THR A 365 -27.00 6.92 -3.83
N GLY A 366 -27.14 7.57 -2.67
CA GLY A 366 -26.05 7.76 -1.72
C GLY A 366 -25.48 6.43 -1.21
N ALA A 367 -26.32 5.49 -0.80
CA ALA A 367 -25.90 4.17 -0.33
C ALA A 367 -25.19 3.35 -1.42
N VAL A 368 -25.69 3.39 -2.65
CA VAL A 368 -25.04 2.73 -3.79
C VAL A 368 -23.67 3.36 -4.09
N LEU A 369 -23.54 4.69 -4.03
CA LEU A 369 -22.24 5.36 -4.22
C LEU A 369 -21.21 4.96 -3.16
N LEU A 370 -21.61 4.75 -1.89
CA LEU A 370 -20.70 4.22 -0.85
C LEU A 370 -20.16 2.81 -1.19
N ILE A 371 -20.99 1.96 -1.81
CA ILE A 371 -20.61 0.62 -2.26
C ILE A 371 -19.71 0.72 -3.50
N LEU A 372 -20.11 1.51 -4.50
CA LEU A 372 -19.37 1.70 -5.76
C LEU A 372 -17.99 2.33 -5.55
N ALA A 373 -17.84 3.20 -4.55
CA ALA A 373 -16.56 3.75 -4.15
C ALA A 373 -15.51 2.64 -3.89
N TYR A 374 -15.89 1.47 -3.36
CA TYR A 374 -14.98 0.32 -3.24
C TYR A 374 -14.58 -0.25 -4.61
N GLY A 375 -15.54 -0.39 -5.53
CA GLY A 375 -15.29 -0.87 -6.89
C GLY A 375 -14.35 0.05 -7.67
N ILE A 376 -14.48 1.36 -7.49
CA ILE A 376 -13.58 2.37 -8.05
C ILE A 376 -12.17 2.23 -7.48
N LYS A 377 -12.02 2.05 -6.16
CA LYS A 377 -10.73 1.76 -5.53
C LYS A 377 -10.06 0.51 -6.12
N LYS A 378 -10.86 -0.48 -6.53
CA LYS A 378 -10.44 -1.73 -7.16
C LYS A 378 -10.30 -1.66 -8.69
N ARG A 379 -10.49 -0.48 -9.29
CA ARG A 379 -10.40 -0.20 -10.73
C ARG A 379 -11.41 -0.94 -11.60
N LEU A 380 -12.58 -1.27 -11.04
CA LEU A 380 -13.60 -2.03 -11.75
C LEU A 380 -14.28 -1.16 -12.82
N ASN A 381 -14.32 -1.66 -14.05
CA ASN A 381 -14.94 -0.98 -15.18
C ASN A 381 -16.47 -0.85 -14.99
N GLY A 382 -17.12 -1.90 -14.48
CA GLY A 382 -18.55 -1.85 -14.17
C GLY A 382 -18.88 -0.79 -13.10
N ALA A 383 -18.05 -0.66 -12.07
CA ALA A 383 -18.25 0.35 -11.03
C ALA A 383 -18.10 1.78 -11.56
N TYR A 384 -17.23 2.00 -12.55
CA TYR A 384 -17.06 3.29 -13.22
C TYR A 384 -18.35 3.77 -13.90
N TYR A 385 -18.95 2.94 -14.76
CA TYR A 385 -20.19 3.33 -15.46
C TYR A 385 -21.36 3.53 -14.50
N MET A 386 -21.51 2.63 -13.53
CA MET A 386 -22.55 2.77 -12.50
C MET A 386 -22.36 4.06 -11.68
N THR A 387 -21.11 4.42 -11.36
CA THR A 387 -20.82 5.67 -10.64
C THR A 387 -21.25 6.89 -11.45
N ILE A 388 -20.97 6.94 -12.75
CA ILE A 388 -21.39 8.05 -13.62
C ILE A 388 -22.92 8.18 -13.63
N ILE A 389 -23.63 7.06 -13.77
CA ILE A 389 -25.09 7.02 -13.75
C ILE A 389 -25.62 7.54 -12.42
N PHE A 390 -25.11 7.03 -11.29
CA PHE A 390 -25.60 7.40 -9.96
C PHE A 390 -25.17 8.81 -9.54
N LEU A 391 -24.03 9.33 -10.00
CA LEU A 391 -23.69 10.75 -9.81
C LEU A 391 -24.65 11.65 -10.61
N GLY A 392 -24.93 11.32 -11.87
CA GLY A 392 -25.89 12.04 -12.70
C GLY A 392 -27.31 12.01 -12.11
N ALA A 393 -27.76 10.84 -11.65
CA ALA A 393 -29.03 10.68 -10.95
C ALA A 393 -29.04 11.50 -9.65
N GLY A 394 -27.96 11.48 -8.86
CA GLY A 394 -27.83 12.26 -7.64
C GLY A 394 -27.98 13.77 -7.87
N ILE A 395 -27.40 14.31 -8.95
CA ILE A 395 -27.54 15.73 -9.34
C ILE A 395 -29.01 16.07 -9.57
N ILE A 396 -29.70 15.27 -10.39
CA ILE A 396 -31.12 15.48 -10.71
C ILE A 396 -31.98 15.37 -9.44
N LEU A 397 -31.75 14.33 -8.63
CA LEU A 397 -32.50 14.08 -7.40
C LEU A 397 -32.30 15.17 -6.35
N SER A 398 -31.09 15.73 -6.20
CA SER A 398 -30.82 16.85 -5.29
C SER A 398 -31.56 18.13 -5.70
N LEU A 399 -31.72 18.38 -7.00
CA LEU A 399 -32.52 19.50 -7.49
C LEU A 399 -34.02 19.27 -7.27
N LEU A 400 -34.54 18.08 -7.59
CA LEU A 400 -35.96 17.74 -7.47
C LEU A 400 -36.46 17.64 -6.02
N LYS A 401 -35.59 17.23 -5.07
CA LYS A 401 -36.00 17.03 -3.67
C LYS A 401 -36.07 18.35 -2.88
N GLY A 402 -35.24 19.35 -3.20
CA GLY A 402 -35.12 20.55 -2.36
C GLY A 402 -34.42 21.75 -2.98
N LEU A 403 -34.20 21.77 -4.31
CA LEU A 403 -33.37 22.77 -5.01
C LEU A 403 -32.01 22.92 -4.33
N GLU A 404 -31.37 21.80 -4.01
CA GLU A 404 -30.08 21.77 -3.34
C GLU A 404 -28.96 21.87 -4.39
N TYR A 405 -28.83 23.06 -4.97
CA TYR A 405 -27.83 23.35 -6.00
C TYR A 405 -26.40 23.19 -5.50
N GLU A 406 -26.17 23.33 -4.19
CA GLU A 406 -24.87 23.10 -3.56
C GLU A 406 -24.43 21.63 -3.70
N GLU A 407 -25.35 20.70 -3.48
CA GLU A 407 -25.09 19.26 -3.64
C GLU A 407 -24.94 18.89 -5.10
N ALA A 408 -25.83 19.41 -5.95
CA ALA A 408 -25.77 19.20 -7.39
C ALA A 408 -24.43 19.67 -7.97
N PHE A 409 -23.94 20.83 -7.52
CA PHE A 409 -22.63 21.36 -7.93
C PHE A 409 -21.47 20.47 -7.44
N PHE A 410 -21.50 20.03 -6.19
CA PHE A 410 -20.48 19.13 -5.64
C PHE A 410 -20.41 17.80 -6.40
N LEU A 411 -21.55 17.17 -6.66
CA LEU A 411 -21.65 15.95 -7.47
C LEU A 411 -21.19 16.18 -8.92
N GLY A 412 -21.53 17.33 -9.49
CA GLY A 412 -21.11 17.75 -10.83
C GLY A 412 -19.59 17.87 -10.99
N ILE A 413 -18.90 18.42 -9.99
CA ILE A 413 -17.43 18.46 -9.96
C ILE A 413 -16.84 17.05 -10.00
N ILE A 414 -17.35 16.14 -9.15
CA ILE A 414 -16.85 14.75 -9.10
C ILE A 414 -17.10 14.04 -10.43
N LEU A 415 -18.27 14.27 -11.04
CA LEU A 415 -18.62 13.73 -12.35
C LEU A 415 -17.67 14.25 -13.45
N ALA A 416 -17.36 15.55 -13.47
CA ALA A 416 -16.40 16.13 -14.40
C ALA A 416 -14.98 15.56 -14.22
N ILE A 417 -14.57 15.29 -12.97
CA ILE A 417 -13.25 14.70 -12.65
C ILE A 417 -13.15 13.25 -13.12
N ILE A 418 -14.19 12.42 -12.94
CA ILE A 418 -14.11 10.98 -13.20
C ILE A 418 -14.15 10.63 -14.69
N ILE A 419 -14.88 11.38 -15.52
CA ILE A 419 -15.04 11.14 -16.97
C ILE A 419 -13.71 10.98 -17.72
N PRO A 420 -12.73 11.90 -17.61
CA PRO A 420 -11.44 11.77 -18.32
C PRO A 420 -10.57 10.63 -17.78
N LEU A 421 -10.96 9.98 -16.67
CA LEU A 421 -10.18 8.97 -15.96
C LEU A 421 -10.59 7.53 -16.32
N LYS A 422 -11.46 7.34 -17.34
CA LYS A 422 -11.92 6.03 -17.84
C LYS A 422 -10.80 4.99 -17.98
N LYS A 423 -9.66 5.37 -18.55
CA LYS A 423 -8.52 4.49 -18.79
C LYS A 423 -7.90 3.87 -17.52
N TYR A 424 -8.18 4.43 -16.35
CA TYR A 424 -7.70 3.90 -15.07
C TYR A 424 -8.61 2.80 -14.50
N PHE A 425 -9.80 2.57 -15.09
CA PHE A 425 -10.82 1.60 -14.66
C PHE A 425 -10.99 0.46 -15.67
N TYR A 426 -9.91 -0.27 -15.93
CA TYR A 426 -9.86 -1.30 -16.98
C TYR A 426 -10.31 -2.70 -16.52
N ARG A 427 -10.50 -2.93 -15.22
CA ARG A 427 -10.74 -4.29 -14.69
C ARG A 427 -12.16 -4.76 -14.98
N LYS A 428 -12.31 -5.72 -15.89
CA LYS A 428 -13.57 -6.38 -16.24
C LYS A 428 -13.93 -7.47 -15.21
N THR A 429 -14.25 -7.06 -13.99
CA THR A 429 -14.74 -7.97 -12.94
C THR A 429 -15.98 -7.36 -12.31
N SER A 430 -16.95 -8.19 -11.95
CA SER A 430 -18.13 -7.75 -11.21
C SER A 430 -17.75 -7.32 -9.79
N ILE A 431 -18.35 -6.24 -9.29
CA ILE A 431 -18.16 -5.78 -7.89
C ILE A 431 -18.62 -6.84 -6.87
N ILE A 432 -19.51 -7.72 -7.32
CA ILE A 432 -20.13 -8.78 -6.52
C ILE A 432 -19.08 -9.85 -6.16
N ASN A 433 -18.19 -10.17 -7.11
CA ASN A 433 -17.16 -11.20 -6.92
C ASN A 433 -15.97 -10.69 -6.09
N GLU A 434 -15.94 -9.39 -5.75
CA GLU A 434 -14.88 -8.81 -4.95
C GLU A 434 -15.10 -9.01 -3.44
N LYS A 435 -14.05 -9.49 -2.77
CA LYS A 435 -14.03 -9.56 -1.30
C LYS A 435 -13.86 -8.15 -0.73
N PHE A 436 -14.93 -7.57 -0.19
CA PHE A 436 -14.87 -6.31 0.57
C PHE A 436 -13.98 -6.48 1.80
N THR A 437 -13.11 -5.50 2.05
CA THR A 437 -12.32 -5.44 3.27
C THR A 437 -13.20 -5.10 4.46
N LEU A 438 -12.92 -5.69 5.63
CA LEU A 438 -13.66 -5.42 6.87
C LEU A 438 -13.74 -3.91 7.17
N ASN A 439 -12.63 -3.18 6.98
CA ASN A 439 -12.57 -1.72 7.17
C ASN A 439 -13.62 -0.97 6.34
N TRP A 440 -13.89 -1.42 5.11
CA TRP A 440 -14.83 -0.74 4.23
C TRP A 440 -16.28 -0.98 4.67
N LEU A 441 -16.57 -2.20 5.11
CA LEU A 441 -17.88 -2.53 5.68
C LEU A 441 -18.13 -1.73 6.96
N VAL A 442 -17.13 -1.60 7.83
CA VAL A 442 -17.20 -0.77 9.03
C VAL A 442 -17.47 0.70 8.65
N MET A 443 -16.78 1.28 7.67
CA MET A 443 -17.04 2.67 7.26
C MET A 443 -18.47 2.87 6.74
N ILE A 444 -18.99 1.98 5.90
CA ILE A 444 -20.38 2.05 5.42
C ILE A 444 -21.36 1.97 6.60
N PHE A 445 -21.11 1.05 7.54
CA PHE A 445 -21.92 0.88 8.74
C PHE A 445 -21.89 2.12 9.65
N LEU A 446 -20.71 2.72 9.86
CA LEU A 446 -20.57 3.96 10.63
C LEU A 446 -21.32 5.12 9.98
N VAL A 447 -21.30 5.25 8.64
CA VAL A 447 -22.08 6.27 7.93
C VAL A 447 -23.57 6.03 8.11
N ALA A 448 -24.04 4.79 8.00
CA ALA A 448 -25.45 4.44 8.23
C ALA A 448 -25.90 4.77 9.66
N ILE A 449 -25.12 4.38 10.69
CA ILE A 449 -25.43 4.73 12.09
C ILE A 449 -25.40 6.24 12.29
N SER A 450 -24.41 6.94 11.74
CA SER A 450 -24.29 8.39 11.87
C SER A 450 -25.47 9.11 11.25
N SER A 451 -25.96 8.63 10.10
CA SER A 451 -27.18 9.13 9.44
C SER A 451 -28.41 8.92 10.31
N ILE A 452 -28.56 7.72 10.90
CA ILE A 452 -29.64 7.39 11.84
C ILE A 452 -29.62 8.35 13.02
N TYR A 453 -28.44 8.53 13.61
CA TYR A 453 -28.21 9.42 14.73
C TYR A 453 -28.52 10.88 14.39
N ILE A 454 -28.01 11.40 13.26
CA ILE A 454 -28.25 12.79 12.80
C ILE A 454 -29.74 13.03 12.59
N GLY A 455 -30.46 12.06 12.03
CA GLY A 455 -31.89 12.19 11.81
C GLY A 455 -32.71 12.19 13.10
N PHE A 456 -32.46 11.26 14.01
CA PHE A 456 -33.09 11.29 15.34
C PHE A 456 -32.79 12.61 16.06
N PHE A 457 -31.56 13.11 15.94
CA PHE A 457 -31.19 14.40 16.48
C PHE A 457 -31.97 15.56 15.83
N ALA A 458 -32.04 15.58 14.49
CA ALA A 458 -32.71 16.62 13.72
C ALA A 458 -34.21 16.72 14.02
N TYR A 459 -34.85 15.59 14.32
CA TYR A 459 -36.28 15.48 14.60
C TYR A 459 -36.61 15.31 16.10
N SER A 460 -35.62 15.40 16.99
CA SER A 460 -35.75 15.16 18.44
C SER A 460 -36.73 16.09 19.17
N LYS A 461 -37.04 17.26 18.62
CA LYS A 461 -37.98 18.25 19.18
C LYS A 461 -39.30 18.33 18.40
N SER A 462 -39.62 17.33 17.58
CA SER A 462 -40.86 17.29 16.77
C SER A 462 -41.85 16.26 17.33
N ASP A 463 -43.15 16.50 17.16
CA ASP A 463 -44.25 15.66 17.69
C ASP A 463 -44.23 14.19 17.16
N TYR A 464 -43.36 13.88 16.21
CA TYR A 464 -43.26 12.59 15.51
C TYR A 464 -42.59 11.47 16.30
N MET A 465 -42.04 11.73 17.49
CA MET A 465 -41.23 10.74 18.24
C MET A 465 -42.06 9.54 18.74
N ASN A 466 -43.38 9.69 18.85
CA ASN A 466 -44.29 8.67 19.41
C ASN A 466 -44.89 7.73 18.36
N GLU A 467 -44.66 7.95 17.07
CA GLU A 467 -45.17 7.06 16.02
C GLU A 467 -44.18 5.95 15.64
N ILE A 468 -44.70 4.74 15.62
CA ILE A 468 -43.95 3.51 15.49
C ILE A 468 -43.26 3.42 14.11
N TRP A 469 -41.93 3.29 14.14
CA TRP A 469 -40.97 3.36 13.04
C TRP A 469 -41.09 2.29 11.92
N TRP A 470 -42.06 1.37 11.95
CA TRP A 470 -42.29 0.39 10.86
C TRP A 470 -43.45 0.76 9.90
N LYS A 471 -44.25 1.82 10.15
CA LYS A 471 -45.32 2.30 9.23
C LYS A 471 -44.83 3.16 8.04
N VAL A 472 -43.54 3.07 7.68
CA VAL A 472 -42.73 4.16 7.07
C VAL A 472 -42.93 4.45 5.56
N ALA A 473 -43.46 3.53 4.77
CA ALA A 473 -43.29 3.65 3.31
C ALA A 473 -44.31 4.57 2.59
N PHE A 474 -45.56 4.71 3.07
CA PHE A 474 -46.62 5.31 2.25
C PHE A 474 -47.61 6.28 2.95
N ASN A 475 -47.47 6.53 4.26
CA ASN A 475 -48.41 7.43 4.96
C ASN A 475 -48.04 8.93 4.85
N LYS A 476 -49.07 9.79 4.89
CA LYS A 476 -49.05 11.21 4.52
C LYS A 476 -48.06 12.09 5.31
N GLU A 477 -47.64 11.70 6.51
CA GLU A 477 -47.04 12.64 7.50
C GLU A 477 -45.61 12.33 7.99
N PHE A 478 -44.93 11.31 7.45
CA PHE A 478 -43.63 10.91 8.03
C PHE A 478 -42.41 11.78 7.61
N PRO A 479 -41.47 12.07 8.55
CA PRO A 479 -40.19 12.75 8.29
C PRO A 479 -39.34 12.11 7.20
N GLY A 480 -38.63 12.93 6.41
CA GLY A 480 -37.73 12.47 5.34
C GLY A 480 -36.61 11.54 5.83
N PHE A 481 -36.17 11.71 7.07
CA PHE A 481 -35.16 10.88 7.73
C PHE A 481 -35.52 9.39 7.80
N LEU A 482 -36.75 9.03 8.17
CA LEU A 482 -37.17 7.63 8.29
C LEU A 482 -37.13 6.94 6.91
N ARG A 483 -37.52 7.65 5.85
CA ARG A 483 -37.42 7.14 4.47
C ARG A 483 -35.98 6.93 4.04
N THR A 484 -35.08 7.85 4.40
CA THR A 484 -33.64 7.75 4.16
C THR A 484 -33.06 6.51 4.86
N THR A 485 -33.45 6.26 6.11
CA THR A 485 -33.01 5.08 6.88
C THR A 485 -33.46 3.77 6.24
N VAL A 486 -34.71 3.71 5.76
CA VAL A 486 -35.24 2.54 5.03
C VAL A 486 -34.50 2.34 3.71
N GLY A 487 -34.25 3.39 2.94
CA GLY A 487 -33.53 3.31 1.67
C GLY A 487 -32.11 2.77 1.82
N ILE A 488 -31.38 3.26 2.84
CA ILE A 488 -30.03 2.78 3.16
C ILE A 488 -30.08 1.31 3.60
N SER A 489 -30.95 0.98 4.56
CA SER A 489 -31.06 -0.38 5.11
C SER A 489 -31.43 -1.40 4.04
N ALA A 490 -32.42 -1.08 3.19
CA ALA A 490 -32.84 -1.94 2.08
C ALA A 490 -31.68 -2.16 1.09
N THR A 491 -30.96 -1.10 0.71
CA THR A 491 -29.81 -1.20 -0.20
C THR A 491 -28.71 -2.10 0.36
N LEU A 492 -28.38 -1.94 1.65
CA LEU A 492 -27.35 -2.73 2.31
C LEU A 492 -27.75 -4.20 2.49
N ILE A 493 -29.02 -4.48 2.82
CA ILE A 493 -29.54 -5.84 2.93
C ILE A 493 -29.52 -6.53 1.56
N VAL A 494 -30.07 -5.89 0.53
CA VAL A 494 -30.07 -6.44 -0.84
C VAL A 494 -28.64 -6.72 -1.30
N PHE A 495 -27.72 -5.78 -1.08
CA PHE A 495 -26.32 -5.99 -1.41
C PHE A 495 -25.67 -7.13 -0.61
N GLY A 496 -25.95 -7.23 0.69
CA GLY A 496 -25.44 -8.28 1.57
C GLY A 496 -25.91 -9.67 1.16
N VAL A 497 -27.22 -9.82 0.91
CA VAL A 497 -27.84 -11.05 0.42
C VAL A 497 -27.29 -11.43 -0.95
N TRP A 498 -27.23 -10.48 -1.89
CA TRP A 498 -26.72 -10.74 -3.24
C TRP A 498 -25.27 -11.23 -3.24
N LYS A 499 -24.46 -10.74 -2.30
CA LYS A 499 -23.07 -11.18 -2.12
C LYS A 499 -22.95 -12.60 -1.53
N LEU A 500 -23.89 -13.04 -0.70
CA LEU A 500 -23.90 -14.41 -0.16
C LEU A 500 -24.11 -15.45 -1.27
N PHE A 501 -24.85 -15.09 -2.32
CA PHE A 501 -25.17 -15.97 -3.45
C PHE A 501 -24.20 -15.85 -4.64
N ALA A 502 -23.11 -15.09 -4.51
CA ALA A 502 -22.20 -14.82 -5.62
C ALA A 502 -21.20 -15.98 -5.86
N PRO A 503 -21.08 -16.52 -7.09
CA PRO A 503 -20.12 -17.58 -7.40
C PRO A 503 -18.68 -17.06 -7.40
N VAL A 504 -17.76 -17.83 -6.81
CA VAL A 504 -16.32 -17.54 -6.80
C VAL A 504 -15.70 -18.07 -8.10
N ASN A 505 -15.74 -17.27 -9.17
CA ASN A 505 -15.07 -17.62 -10.42
C ASN A 505 -13.61 -17.13 -10.37
N GLU A 506 -12.65 -18.03 -10.11
CA GLU A 506 -11.28 -17.83 -10.63
C GLU A 506 -11.34 -18.07 -12.15
N ILE A 507 -10.73 -17.19 -12.94
CA ILE A 507 -10.60 -17.43 -14.38
C ILE A 507 -9.64 -18.62 -14.51
N ILE A 508 -10.17 -19.75 -14.97
CA ILE A 508 -9.42 -20.99 -15.22
C ILE A 508 -8.59 -20.80 -16.49
N GLU A 509 -7.33 -21.24 -16.41
CA GLU A 509 -6.38 -21.30 -17.53
C GLU A 509 -6.39 -22.68 -18.17
N THR A 510 -6.03 -22.68 -19.46
CA THR A 510 -5.93 -23.74 -20.45
C THR A 510 -5.32 -25.06 -19.92
N GLU A 511 -5.95 -26.19 -20.24
CA GLU A 511 -5.52 -27.55 -19.87
C GLU A 511 -4.24 -28.01 -20.62
N SER A 512 -3.53 -28.96 -20.02
CA SER A 512 -2.11 -29.29 -20.23
C SER A 512 -1.76 -30.06 -21.52
N ILE A 513 -2.73 -30.57 -22.27
CA ILE A 513 -2.44 -31.52 -23.37
C ILE A 513 -2.00 -30.81 -24.66
N GLU A 514 -2.50 -29.60 -24.96
CA GLU A 514 -2.05 -28.76 -26.09
C GLU A 514 -0.75 -27.97 -25.82
N VAL A 515 -0.25 -28.02 -24.59
CA VAL A 515 0.84 -27.14 -24.11
C VAL A 515 2.23 -27.74 -24.37
N GLY A 516 2.34 -29.07 -24.50
CA GLY A 516 3.62 -29.77 -24.59
C GLY A 516 4.48 -29.39 -25.80
N GLU A 517 3.89 -29.26 -27.00
CA GLU A 517 4.63 -28.86 -28.21
C GLU A 517 5.11 -27.41 -28.15
N LYS A 518 4.27 -26.51 -27.61
CA LYS A 518 4.60 -25.09 -27.43
C LYS A 518 5.74 -24.90 -26.42
N ILE A 519 5.72 -25.64 -25.31
CA ILE A 519 6.83 -25.66 -24.35
C ILE A 519 8.12 -26.11 -25.03
N LYS A 520 8.10 -27.23 -25.77
CA LYS A 520 9.30 -27.74 -26.48
C LYS A 520 9.86 -26.70 -27.45
N LYS A 521 9.00 -26.02 -28.21
CA LYS A 521 9.41 -24.92 -29.10
C LYS A 521 10.08 -23.78 -28.33
N CYS A 522 9.52 -23.36 -27.19
CA CYS A 522 10.12 -22.30 -26.37
C CYS A 522 11.45 -22.75 -25.73
N LEU A 523 11.54 -23.99 -25.24
CA LEU A 523 12.78 -24.55 -24.68
C LEU A 523 13.90 -24.60 -25.72
N TYR A 524 13.58 -24.88 -26.99
CA TYR A 524 14.55 -24.87 -28.09
C TYR A 524 15.23 -23.50 -28.27
N PHE A 525 14.49 -22.40 -28.07
CA PHE A 525 15.02 -21.02 -28.15
C PHE A 525 15.63 -20.53 -26.84
N SER A 526 15.46 -21.26 -25.73
CA SER A 526 15.90 -20.82 -24.41
C SER A 526 17.39 -21.09 -24.22
N ASP A 527 18.08 -20.04 -23.78
CA ASP A 527 19.49 -20.09 -23.40
C ASP A 527 19.71 -20.46 -21.92
N ASN A 528 18.65 -20.41 -21.10
CA ASN A 528 18.72 -20.74 -19.68
C ASN A 528 18.26 -22.19 -19.44
N PRO A 529 19.12 -23.07 -18.88
CA PRO A 529 18.77 -24.45 -18.58
C PRO A 529 17.70 -24.60 -17.49
N GLU A 530 17.51 -23.63 -16.59
CA GLU A 530 16.45 -23.65 -15.56
C GLU A 530 15.05 -23.68 -16.16
N GLY A 531 14.88 -23.21 -17.41
CA GLY A 531 13.61 -23.32 -18.12
C GLY A 531 13.08 -24.75 -18.20
N ASN A 532 13.97 -25.75 -18.16
CA ASN A 532 13.63 -27.16 -18.16
C ASN A 532 12.85 -27.61 -16.90
N LEU A 533 12.86 -26.84 -15.80
CA LEU A 533 12.06 -27.13 -14.61
C LEU A 533 10.56 -27.14 -14.89
N VAL A 534 10.10 -26.57 -16.01
CA VAL A 534 8.70 -26.66 -16.45
C VAL A 534 8.26 -28.12 -16.65
N LEU A 535 9.19 -29.02 -16.99
CA LEU A 535 8.93 -30.43 -17.27
C LEU A 535 8.56 -31.25 -16.02
N LEU A 536 8.70 -30.69 -14.81
CA LEU A 536 8.21 -31.30 -13.56
C LEU A 536 6.68 -31.32 -13.48
N ASN A 537 5.99 -30.52 -14.31
CA ASN A 537 4.53 -30.38 -14.31
C ASN A 537 3.90 -29.94 -12.97
N ASP A 538 4.71 -29.40 -12.06
CA ASP A 538 4.30 -28.84 -10.76
C ASP A 538 4.00 -27.32 -10.85
N LYS A 539 4.25 -26.73 -12.02
CA LYS A 539 4.06 -25.31 -12.34
C LYS A 539 3.03 -25.14 -13.46
N LYS A 540 2.34 -24.01 -13.42
CA LYS A 540 1.44 -23.56 -14.49
C LYS A 540 2.22 -22.70 -15.49
N VAL A 541 1.73 -22.61 -16.71
CA VAL A 541 2.39 -21.86 -17.78
C VAL A 541 1.44 -20.82 -18.36
N ILE A 542 1.95 -19.63 -18.63
CA ILE A 542 1.26 -18.61 -19.42
C ILE A 542 2.16 -18.17 -20.59
N PHE A 543 1.63 -18.25 -21.80
CA PHE A 543 2.30 -17.80 -23.02
C PHE A 543 2.00 -16.33 -23.30
N GLU A 544 2.95 -15.65 -23.95
CA GLU A 544 2.65 -14.43 -24.67
C GLU A 544 1.83 -14.72 -25.95
N ASP A 545 1.33 -13.67 -26.61
CA ASP A 545 0.31 -13.80 -27.66
C ASP A 545 0.77 -14.58 -28.92
N GLU A 546 2.07 -14.59 -29.23
CA GLU A 546 2.69 -15.33 -30.34
C GLU A 546 3.21 -16.72 -29.93
N GLU A 547 3.11 -17.09 -28.64
CA GLU A 547 3.49 -18.40 -28.09
C GLU A 547 4.96 -18.80 -28.36
N GLU A 548 5.86 -17.82 -28.42
CA GLU A 548 7.31 -18.01 -28.60
C GLU A 548 8.10 -17.80 -27.29
N SER A 549 7.42 -17.36 -26.25
CA SER A 549 7.92 -17.28 -24.89
C SER A 549 6.82 -17.54 -23.86
N PHE A 550 7.20 -18.02 -22.67
CA PHE A 550 6.28 -18.26 -21.58
C PHE A 550 6.86 -17.93 -20.20
N VAL A 551 5.96 -17.78 -19.23
CA VAL A 551 6.28 -17.73 -17.80
C VAL A 551 5.71 -18.96 -17.11
N MET A 552 6.57 -19.72 -16.43
CA MET A 552 6.14 -20.80 -15.54
C MET A 552 5.96 -20.29 -14.11
N TYR A 553 4.88 -20.67 -13.43
CA TYR A 553 4.52 -20.09 -12.14
C TYR A 553 3.72 -21.03 -11.22
N GLY A 554 3.80 -20.77 -9.91
CA GLY A 554 3.06 -21.45 -8.85
C GLY A 554 2.07 -20.53 -8.14
N LYS A 555 0.99 -21.09 -7.58
CA LYS A 555 -0.02 -20.35 -6.82
C LYS A 555 0.15 -20.59 -5.32
N SER A 556 0.43 -19.55 -4.54
CA SER A 556 0.59 -19.67 -3.08
C SER A 556 0.05 -18.46 -2.34
N GLY A 557 -0.89 -18.67 -1.42
CA GLY A 557 -1.50 -17.60 -0.64
C GLY A 557 -2.16 -16.53 -1.50
N ARG A 558 -1.59 -15.31 -1.49
CA ARG A 558 -2.05 -14.19 -2.34
C ARG A 558 -1.10 -13.91 -3.50
N SER A 559 -0.09 -14.72 -3.69
CA SER A 559 0.98 -14.52 -4.66
C SER A 559 0.87 -15.55 -5.78
N TYR A 560 1.06 -15.09 -7.01
CA TYR A 560 1.46 -15.94 -8.12
C TYR A 560 2.96 -15.72 -8.28
N VAL A 561 3.72 -16.81 -8.16
CA VAL A 561 5.17 -16.78 -8.12
C VAL A 561 5.68 -17.42 -9.39
N ALA A 562 6.22 -16.61 -10.30
CA ALA A 562 6.96 -17.07 -11.45
C ALA A 562 8.34 -17.60 -11.03
N MET A 563 8.74 -18.71 -11.65
CA MET A 563 10.06 -19.32 -11.46
C MET A 563 10.99 -18.84 -12.57
N GLY A 564 12.06 -18.13 -12.20
CA GLY A 564 13.06 -17.60 -13.11
C GLY A 564 12.56 -16.46 -14.01
N ASP A 565 13.40 -16.16 -15.00
CA ASP A 565 13.07 -15.31 -16.14
C ASP A 565 12.12 -16.03 -17.13
N PRO A 566 11.45 -15.31 -18.05
CA PRO A 566 10.69 -15.94 -19.13
C PRO A 566 11.55 -16.89 -19.96
N VAL A 567 10.93 -18.00 -20.39
CA VAL A 567 11.58 -19.06 -21.17
C VAL A 567 11.15 -18.91 -22.62
N GLY A 568 12.08 -18.96 -23.58
CA GLY A 568 11.81 -18.77 -25.00
C GLY A 568 12.71 -17.72 -25.65
N LYS A 569 12.21 -17.07 -26.69
CA LYS A 569 12.95 -16.01 -27.40
C LYS A 569 13.23 -14.79 -26.49
N PRO A 570 14.48 -14.32 -26.36
CA PRO A 570 14.82 -13.17 -25.52
C PRO A 570 14.05 -11.88 -25.89
N GLU A 571 13.73 -11.68 -27.18
CA GLU A 571 13.00 -10.49 -27.65
C GLU A 571 11.56 -10.44 -27.12
N LYS A 572 10.98 -11.59 -26.77
CA LYS A 572 9.60 -11.72 -26.28
C LYS A 572 9.49 -11.71 -24.75
N ALA A 573 10.61 -11.66 -24.03
CA ALA A 573 10.63 -11.71 -22.57
C ALA A 573 9.80 -10.56 -21.94
N GLY A 574 9.87 -9.36 -22.51
CA GLY A 574 9.09 -8.21 -22.03
C GLY A 574 7.57 -8.43 -22.12
N ASP A 575 7.11 -9.01 -23.22
CA ASP A 575 5.69 -9.33 -23.45
C ASP A 575 5.22 -10.43 -22.49
N SER A 576 6.02 -11.47 -22.28
CA SER A 576 5.78 -12.53 -21.29
C SER A 576 5.66 -11.99 -19.86
N ILE A 577 6.55 -11.08 -19.46
CA ILE A 577 6.50 -10.42 -18.14
C ILE A 577 5.22 -9.59 -18.02
N TRP A 578 4.85 -8.83 -19.06
CA TRP A 578 3.62 -8.05 -19.10
C TRP A 578 2.39 -8.95 -18.97
N LYS A 579 2.35 -10.06 -19.72
CA LYS A 579 1.23 -11.01 -19.73
C LYS A 579 1.01 -11.65 -18.37
N PHE A 580 2.08 -12.11 -17.73
CA PHE A 580 2.02 -12.66 -16.38
C PHE A 580 1.60 -11.60 -15.34
N TYR A 581 2.11 -10.37 -15.47
CA TYR A 581 1.66 -9.26 -14.64
C TYR A 581 0.15 -9.02 -14.80
N GLU A 582 -0.37 -8.96 -16.03
CA GLU A 582 -1.79 -8.80 -16.29
C GLU A 582 -2.63 -9.93 -15.69
N LEU A 583 -2.19 -11.17 -15.83
CA LEU A 583 -2.84 -12.33 -15.22
C LEU A 583 -2.98 -12.15 -13.70
N CYS A 584 -1.89 -11.79 -13.03
CA CYS A 584 -1.88 -11.52 -11.60
C CYS A 584 -2.87 -10.41 -11.25
N ARG A 585 -2.87 -9.31 -12.03
CA ARG A 585 -3.79 -8.18 -11.83
C ARG A 585 -5.25 -8.54 -12.03
N LYS A 586 -5.58 -9.32 -13.06
CA LYS A 586 -6.96 -9.81 -13.34
C LYS A 586 -7.49 -10.64 -12.17
N ASN A 587 -6.66 -11.51 -11.61
CA ASN A 587 -7.00 -12.43 -10.52
C ASN A 587 -6.82 -11.83 -9.10
N SER A 588 -6.50 -10.54 -8.96
CA SER A 588 -6.18 -9.91 -7.66
C SER A 588 -5.06 -10.62 -6.88
N LYS A 589 -4.09 -11.17 -7.59
CA LYS A 589 -2.91 -11.82 -7.02
C LYS A 589 -1.71 -10.90 -7.14
N GLN A 590 -0.78 -11.07 -6.22
CA GLN A 590 0.49 -10.37 -6.21
C GLN A 590 1.44 -11.05 -7.20
N PRO A 591 1.94 -10.32 -8.23
CA PRO A 591 2.99 -10.83 -9.10
C PRO A 591 4.31 -10.88 -8.32
N VAL A 592 4.97 -12.04 -8.40
CA VAL A 592 6.31 -12.28 -7.87
C VAL A 592 7.08 -13.04 -8.94
N PHE A 593 8.32 -12.65 -9.21
CA PHE A 593 9.27 -13.47 -9.95
C PHE A 593 10.42 -13.82 -9.03
N TYR A 594 10.75 -15.11 -8.95
CA TYR A 594 11.72 -15.68 -8.04
C TYR A 594 12.94 -16.16 -8.83
N GLU A 595 14.16 -15.86 -8.36
CA GLU A 595 15.43 -16.21 -9.01
C GLU A 595 15.64 -15.57 -10.40
N VAL A 596 15.15 -14.34 -10.61
CA VAL A 596 15.39 -13.61 -11.87
C VAL A 596 16.83 -13.13 -12.00
N SER A 597 17.35 -13.12 -13.22
CA SER A 597 18.66 -12.58 -13.56
C SER A 597 18.65 -11.04 -13.63
N LYS A 598 19.79 -10.48 -14.03
CA LYS A 598 19.91 -9.04 -14.29
C LYS A 598 19.46 -8.64 -15.71
N ASP A 599 19.21 -9.62 -16.59
CA ASP A 599 19.10 -9.38 -18.03
C ASP A 599 17.78 -8.71 -18.42
N TYR A 600 16.72 -8.94 -17.63
CA TYR A 600 15.38 -8.39 -17.86
C TYR A 600 14.92 -7.38 -16.80
N LEU A 601 15.84 -6.80 -16.03
CA LEU A 601 15.52 -5.87 -14.93
C LEU A 601 14.66 -4.68 -15.40
N ASP A 602 14.93 -4.15 -16.58
CA ASP A 602 14.20 -3.01 -17.12
C ASP A 602 12.71 -3.35 -17.35
N TYR A 603 12.40 -4.53 -17.87
CA TYR A 603 11.02 -4.99 -18.07
C TYR A 603 10.26 -5.19 -16.75
N TYR A 604 10.94 -5.72 -15.73
CA TYR A 604 10.38 -5.87 -14.40
C TYR A 604 10.13 -4.51 -13.71
N LEU A 605 11.02 -3.53 -13.88
CA LEU A 605 10.82 -2.14 -13.47
C LEU A 605 9.63 -1.52 -14.21
N ASP A 606 9.45 -1.88 -15.48
CA ASP A 606 8.35 -1.40 -16.31
C ASP A 606 6.97 -1.91 -15.87
N VAL A 607 6.89 -3.06 -15.23
CA VAL A 607 5.63 -3.50 -14.57
C VAL A 607 5.54 -3.09 -13.10
N GLY A 608 6.53 -2.33 -12.61
CA GLY A 608 6.53 -1.68 -11.30
C GLY A 608 6.90 -2.61 -10.14
N LEU A 609 7.76 -3.60 -10.38
CA LEU A 609 8.27 -4.50 -9.35
C LEU A 609 9.51 -3.90 -8.68
N ASN A 610 9.70 -4.27 -7.41
CA ASN A 610 10.91 -3.98 -6.64
C ASN A 610 11.78 -5.23 -6.60
N PHE A 611 13.08 -5.06 -6.42
CA PHE A 611 14.02 -6.17 -6.32
C PHE A 611 14.58 -6.35 -4.93
N LEU A 612 14.80 -7.61 -4.58
CA LEU A 612 15.64 -8.02 -3.46
C LEU A 612 16.66 -9.02 -4.00
N LYS A 613 17.97 -8.74 -3.85
CA LYS A 613 19.00 -9.75 -4.13
C LYS A 613 18.83 -10.88 -3.11
N ILE A 614 18.72 -12.12 -3.60
CA ILE A 614 18.53 -13.31 -2.74
C ILE A 614 19.72 -14.24 -2.74
N GLY A 615 20.62 -14.11 -3.72
CA GLY A 615 21.81 -14.91 -3.82
C GLY A 615 22.58 -14.59 -5.09
N GLU A 616 23.46 -15.53 -5.43
CA GLU A 616 24.30 -15.50 -6.61
C GLU A 616 24.37 -16.91 -7.16
N GLU A 617 24.35 -17.03 -8.48
CA GLU A 617 24.59 -18.25 -9.22
C GLU A 617 26.07 -18.33 -9.60
N GLY A 618 26.67 -19.52 -9.49
CA GLY A 618 28.07 -19.73 -9.81
C GLY A 618 28.21 -20.26 -11.23
N ILE A 619 28.67 -19.42 -12.15
CA ILE A 619 28.86 -19.74 -13.56
C ILE A 619 30.34 -20.02 -13.86
N ILE A 620 30.63 -21.11 -14.57
CA ILE A 620 31.98 -21.46 -15.03
C ILE A 620 32.04 -21.22 -16.54
N ASP A 621 33.04 -20.45 -16.98
CA ASP A 621 33.41 -20.40 -18.39
C ASP A 621 34.14 -21.70 -18.77
N LEU A 622 33.54 -22.49 -19.66
CA LEU A 622 34.07 -23.79 -20.05
C LEU A 622 35.26 -23.68 -21.01
N LYS A 623 35.36 -22.60 -21.79
CA LYS A 623 36.50 -22.38 -22.71
C LYS A 623 37.79 -22.24 -21.89
N GLU A 624 37.72 -21.46 -20.80
CA GLU A 624 38.84 -21.22 -19.88
C GLU A 624 39.01 -22.30 -18.79
N PHE A 625 38.07 -23.24 -18.66
CA PHE A 625 38.14 -24.22 -17.58
C PHE A 625 39.31 -25.20 -17.76
N THR A 626 40.23 -25.19 -16.78
CA THR A 626 41.30 -26.18 -16.64
C THR A 626 41.54 -26.52 -15.17
N LEU A 627 41.91 -27.78 -14.90
CA LEU A 627 42.33 -28.24 -13.57
C LEU A 627 43.76 -27.81 -13.23
N ASN A 628 44.54 -27.36 -14.21
CA ASN A 628 45.99 -27.12 -14.10
C ASN A 628 46.36 -25.68 -13.67
N ILE A 629 45.56 -25.06 -12.81
CA ILE A 629 45.91 -23.77 -12.19
C ILE A 629 46.23 -23.92 -10.69
N PRO A 630 47.04 -23.01 -10.09
CA PRO A 630 47.35 -23.04 -8.66
C PRO A 630 46.10 -22.98 -7.77
N GLN A 631 45.14 -22.14 -8.14
CA GLN A 631 43.88 -21.91 -7.43
C GLN A 631 43.08 -23.21 -7.23
N ARG A 632 43.10 -24.11 -8.22
CA ARG A 632 42.35 -25.39 -8.26
C ARG A 632 43.15 -26.59 -7.71
N LYS A 633 44.23 -26.37 -6.95
CA LYS A 633 45.06 -27.44 -6.37
C LYS A 633 44.23 -28.49 -5.59
N ASN A 634 43.26 -28.04 -4.80
CA ASN A 634 42.44 -28.93 -3.97
C ASN A 634 41.53 -29.83 -4.83
N ILE A 635 40.84 -29.29 -5.82
CA ILE A 635 39.99 -30.11 -6.70
C ILE A 635 40.83 -31.04 -7.59
N ARG A 636 42.03 -30.62 -8.00
CA ARG A 636 42.98 -31.49 -8.73
C ARG A 636 43.50 -32.63 -7.85
N TYR A 637 43.74 -32.38 -6.56
CA TYR A 637 44.09 -33.43 -5.60
C TYR A 637 42.94 -34.44 -5.43
N THR A 638 41.70 -33.96 -5.23
CA THR A 638 40.51 -34.83 -5.16
C THR A 638 40.37 -35.66 -6.43
N TYR A 639 40.50 -35.04 -7.61
CA TYR A 639 40.48 -35.71 -8.91
C TYR A 639 41.51 -36.84 -8.99
N ASN A 640 42.80 -36.53 -8.75
CA ASN A 640 43.87 -37.52 -8.84
C ASN A 640 43.77 -38.64 -7.80
N LYS A 641 43.23 -38.35 -6.60
CA LYS A 641 43.00 -39.35 -5.55
C LYS A 641 41.93 -40.34 -6.00
N LEU A 642 40.78 -39.84 -6.44
CA LEU A 642 39.62 -40.66 -6.78
C LEU A 642 39.76 -41.37 -8.14
N ASN A 643 40.63 -40.87 -9.04
CA ASN A 643 40.98 -41.60 -10.27
C ASN A 643 41.72 -42.92 -10.00
N LYS A 644 42.29 -43.11 -8.80
CA LYS A 644 42.96 -44.36 -8.39
C LYS A 644 42.01 -45.40 -7.81
N GLU A 645 40.72 -45.08 -7.63
CA GLU A 645 39.76 -45.86 -6.84
C GLU A 645 38.82 -46.75 -7.68
N ASN A 646 39.25 -47.28 -8.83
CA ASN A 646 38.43 -48.12 -9.75
C ASN A 646 37.02 -47.56 -10.04
N MET A 647 36.88 -46.23 -10.07
CA MET A 647 35.60 -45.58 -10.38
C MET A 647 35.55 -45.17 -11.83
N THR A 648 34.41 -45.39 -12.48
CA THR A 648 34.16 -45.01 -13.88
C THR A 648 33.04 -44.00 -13.96
N PHE A 649 33.22 -42.99 -14.83
CA PHE A 649 32.21 -41.97 -15.13
C PHE A 649 31.58 -42.26 -16.48
N GLU A 650 30.26 -42.12 -16.55
CA GLU A 650 29.49 -42.31 -17.78
C GLU A 650 28.34 -41.30 -17.82
N VAL A 651 27.98 -40.82 -19.01
CA VAL A 651 26.76 -40.04 -19.22
C VAL A 651 25.80 -40.89 -20.02
N ILE A 652 24.71 -41.29 -19.37
CA ILE A 652 23.61 -42.01 -20.00
C ILE A 652 22.84 -41.02 -20.89
N PRO A 653 22.65 -41.30 -22.19
CA PRO A 653 21.92 -40.41 -23.08
C PRO A 653 20.47 -40.14 -22.64
N LYS A 654 19.94 -38.99 -23.07
CA LYS A 654 18.53 -38.63 -22.88
C LYS A 654 17.62 -39.76 -23.39
N GLY A 655 16.59 -40.12 -22.61
CA GLY A 655 15.66 -41.19 -22.94
C GLY A 655 16.12 -42.62 -22.55
N GLU A 656 17.43 -42.82 -22.32
CA GLU A 656 17.96 -44.14 -21.92
C GLU A 656 18.03 -44.35 -20.40
N GLY A 657 17.89 -43.26 -19.64
CA GLY A 657 17.89 -43.29 -18.18
C GLY A 657 16.83 -44.22 -17.58
N ILE A 658 15.71 -44.43 -18.30
CA ILE A 658 14.62 -45.33 -17.90
C ILE A 658 15.10 -46.73 -17.51
N LYS A 659 16.14 -47.24 -18.18
CA LYS A 659 16.75 -48.57 -17.92
C LYS A 659 17.37 -48.67 -16.52
N TYR A 660 17.74 -47.54 -15.92
CA TYR A 660 18.44 -47.46 -14.65
C TYR A 660 17.59 -46.87 -13.51
N MET A 661 16.33 -46.47 -13.77
CA MET A 661 15.50 -45.71 -12.81
C MET A 661 15.34 -46.40 -11.46
N LYS A 662 15.18 -47.73 -11.44
CA LYS A 662 15.13 -48.49 -10.17
C LYS A 662 16.37 -48.24 -9.32
N ARG A 663 17.56 -48.33 -9.91
CA ARG A 663 18.82 -48.10 -9.20
C ARG A 663 18.99 -46.62 -8.80
N LEU A 664 18.64 -45.70 -9.69
CA LEU A 664 18.71 -44.27 -9.38
C LEU A 664 17.77 -43.91 -8.21
N LYS A 665 16.59 -44.55 -8.16
CA LYS A 665 15.62 -44.39 -7.08
C LYS A 665 16.15 -44.89 -5.74
N GLU A 666 16.79 -46.06 -5.69
CA GLU A 666 17.44 -46.58 -4.48
C GLU A 666 18.47 -45.59 -3.92
N ILE A 667 19.36 -45.07 -4.78
CA ILE A 667 20.37 -44.07 -4.40
C ILE A 667 19.70 -42.79 -3.88
N SER A 668 18.64 -42.37 -4.56
CA SER A 668 17.85 -41.20 -4.22
C SER A 668 17.20 -41.31 -2.84
N ASP A 669 16.54 -42.44 -2.57
CA ASP A 669 15.82 -42.69 -1.33
C ASP A 669 16.80 -42.80 -0.15
N GLU A 670 17.93 -43.51 -0.30
CA GLU A 670 18.99 -43.57 0.71
C GLU A 670 19.60 -42.19 0.97
N TRP A 671 19.82 -41.38 -0.07
CA TRP A 671 20.35 -40.03 0.08
C TRP A 671 19.41 -39.16 0.91
N LEU A 672 18.10 -39.17 0.62
CA LEU A 672 17.09 -38.42 1.38
C LEU A 672 17.05 -38.85 2.84
N GLU A 673 17.08 -40.16 3.11
CA GLU A 673 17.12 -40.72 4.46
C GLU A 673 18.38 -40.26 5.22
N SER A 674 19.55 -40.35 4.59
CA SER A 674 20.83 -39.95 5.18
C SER A 674 20.88 -38.46 5.55
N LYS A 675 20.17 -37.62 4.79
CA LYS A 675 20.08 -36.17 5.02
C LYS A 675 18.93 -35.79 5.94
N LYS A 676 18.07 -36.74 6.34
CA LYS A 676 16.80 -36.48 7.05
C LYS A 676 16.00 -35.39 6.34
N ALA A 677 15.86 -35.54 5.03
CA ALA A 677 15.23 -34.55 4.15
C ALA A 677 14.08 -35.19 3.37
N LYS A 678 13.17 -34.34 2.89
CA LYS A 678 12.12 -34.71 1.93
C LYS A 678 12.38 -34.03 0.59
N GLU A 679 11.71 -34.54 -0.43
CA GLU A 679 11.66 -33.88 -1.72
C GLU A 679 11.14 -32.44 -1.61
N LYS A 680 11.69 -31.59 -2.46
CA LYS A 680 11.28 -30.20 -2.66
C LYS A 680 10.72 -30.08 -4.07
N GLY A 681 10.09 -28.95 -4.38
CA GLY A 681 9.59 -28.68 -5.72
C GLY A 681 9.76 -27.23 -6.10
N PHE A 682 9.03 -26.82 -7.13
CA PHE A 682 8.95 -25.48 -7.68
C PHE A 682 10.26 -25.00 -8.30
N SER A 683 11.27 -24.67 -7.47
CA SER A 683 12.60 -24.18 -7.88
C SER A 683 13.68 -25.25 -7.90
N LEU A 684 13.33 -26.49 -7.51
CA LEU A 684 14.23 -27.63 -7.45
C LEU A 684 13.51 -28.84 -8.03
N GLY A 685 14.22 -29.67 -8.79
CA GLY A 685 13.71 -30.97 -9.19
C GLY A 685 13.63 -31.96 -8.03
N TYR A 686 12.69 -32.90 -8.18
CA TYR A 686 12.55 -34.08 -7.33
C TYR A 686 12.68 -35.33 -8.19
N PHE A 687 12.85 -36.49 -7.53
CA PHE A 687 12.93 -37.74 -8.25
C PHE A 687 11.56 -38.08 -8.88
N ASP A 688 11.46 -37.86 -10.17
CA ASP A 688 10.33 -38.22 -11.01
C ASP A 688 10.87 -38.86 -12.29
N GLU A 689 10.36 -40.05 -12.61
CA GLU A 689 10.93 -40.87 -13.70
C GLU A 689 10.72 -40.21 -15.07
N GLU A 690 9.55 -39.61 -15.30
CA GLU A 690 9.25 -38.90 -16.56
C GLU A 690 10.14 -37.66 -16.70
N TYR A 691 10.26 -36.85 -15.65
CA TYR A 691 11.13 -35.69 -15.60
C TYR A 691 12.59 -36.08 -15.89
N LEU A 692 13.16 -37.02 -15.15
CA LEU A 692 14.56 -37.43 -15.29
C LEU A 692 14.85 -38.02 -16.67
N ASN A 693 13.89 -38.68 -17.30
CA ASN A 693 14.06 -39.25 -18.65
C ASN A 693 14.21 -38.17 -19.75
N ASN A 694 13.88 -36.91 -19.46
CA ASN A 694 14.09 -35.79 -20.38
C ASN A 694 15.54 -35.32 -20.49
N PHE A 695 16.46 -35.83 -19.66
CA PHE A 695 17.83 -35.33 -19.54
C PHE A 695 18.88 -36.44 -19.72
N PRO A 696 20.10 -36.10 -20.17
CA PRO A 696 21.26 -36.93 -19.94
C PRO A 696 21.49 -37.12 -18.43
N ILE A 697 21.88 -38.33 -18.02
CA ILE A 697 22.14 -38.66 -16.61
C ILE A 697 23.61 -39.03 -16.46
N ALA A 698 24.38 -38.17 -15.80
CA ALA A 698 25.73 -38.49 -15.37
C ALA A 698 25.68 -39.48 -14.22
N VAL A 699 26.43 -40.58 -14.33
CA VAL A 699 26.55 -41.59 -13.30
C VAL A 699 28.01 -41.84 -12.95
N LEU A 700 28.25 -42.11 -11.68
CA LEU A 700 29.54 -42.62 -11.21
C LEU A 700 29.34 -44.07 -10.78
N LYS A 701 30.17 -44.96 -11.33
CA LYS A 701 30.16 -46.38 -11.00
C LYS A 701 31.40 -46.75 -10.19
N LYS A 702 31.24 -47.67 -9.25
CA LYS A 702 32.34 -48.35 -8.56
C LYS A 702 32.07 -49.84 -8.63
N ASP A 703 33.06 -50.62 -9.05
CA ASP A 703 32.92 -52.07 -9.24
C ASP A 703 31.72 -52.44 -10.16
N ASN A 704 31.51 -51.62 -11.21
CA ASN A 704 30.40 -51.68 -12.18
C ASN A 704 28.99 -51.37 -11.64
N GLU A 705 28.85 -51.01 -10.37
CA GLU A 705 27.57 -50.54 -9.79
C GLU A 705 27.48 -49.01 -9.75
N ILE A 706 26.32 -48.45 -10.10
CA ILE A 706 26.07 -47.01 -9.95
C ILE A 706 25.98 -46.67 -8.46
N ILE A 707 26.79 -45.70 -8.02
CA ILE A 707 26.88 -45.23 -6.63
C ILE A 707 26.49 -43.75 -6.47
N ALA A 708 26.49 -42.98 -7.57
CA ALA A 708 26.06 -41.59 -7.58
C ALA A 708 25.52 -41.23 -8.96
N PHE A 709 24.61 -40.26 -9.01
CA PHE A 709 24.07 -39.73 -10.25
C PHE A 709 23.74 -38.25 -10.19
N ALA A 710 23.66 -37.61 -11.36
CA ALA A 710 23.13 -36.28 -11.54
C ALA A 710 22.46 -36.13 -12.92
N ASN A 711 21.28 -35.51 -12.98
CA ASN A 711 20.69 -35.13 -14.26
C ASN A 711 21.29 -33.80 -14.74
N ILE A 712 21.61 -33.73 -16.03
CA ILE A 712 22.21 -32.56 -16.65
C ILE A 712 21.13 -31.83 -17.44
N MET A 713 20.76 -30.65 -16.95
CA MET A 713 19.89 -29.73 -17.70
C MET A 713 20.71 -29.09 -18.81
N VAL A 714 20.25 -29.26 -20.05
CA VAL A 714 20.94 -28.80 -21.25
C VAL A 714 20.04 -27.88 -22.07
N THR A 715 20.67 -27.04 -22.90
CA THR A 715 20.03 -26.15 -23.86
C THR A 715 20.44 -26.57 -25.27
N GLU A 716 19.51 -26.48 -26.23
CA GLU A 716 19.78 -26.81 -27.63
C GLU A 716 20.77 -25.81 -28.27
N SER A 717 20.80 -24.56 -27.77
CA SER A 717 21.78 -23.55 -28.18
C SER A 717 23.22 -23.84 -27.74
N LYS A 718 23.42 -24.85 -26.89
CA LYS A 718 24.70 -25.16 -26.22
C LYS A 718 25.32 -23.98 -25.47
N ARG A 719 24.55 -22.95 -25.14
CA ARG A 719 25.07 -21.79 -24.43
C ARG A 719 25.41 -22.13 -22.98
N GLU A 720 24.54 -22.86 -22.31
CA GLU A 720 24.72 -23.21 -20.91
C GLU A 720 24.18 -24.60 -20.57
N ALA A 721 24.89 -25.30 -19.70
CA ALA A 721 24.44 -26.54 -19.06
C ALA A 721 24.45 -26.38 -17.53
N ALA A 722 23.57 -27.09 -16.83
CA ALA A 722 23.46 -27.05 -15.39
C ALA A 722 23.17 -28.45 -14.82
N VAL A 723 23.30 -28.59 -13.51
CA VAL A 723 22.85 -29.77 -12.77
C VAL A 723 21.68 -29.39 -11.87
N ASP A 724 20.67 -30.24 -11.82
CA ASP A 724 19.51 -30.09 -10.93
C ASP A 724 19.62 -31.03 -9.73
N LEU A 725 19.34 -32.33 -9.90
CA LEU A 725 19.56 -33.34 -8.87
C LEU A 725 21.02 -33.82 -8.93
N MET A 726 21.64 -33.97 -7.75
CA MET A 726 22.87 -34.71 -7.59
C MET A 726 22.80 -35.52 -6.29
N ARG A 727 22.78 -36.85 -6.41
CA ARG A 727 22.58 -37.79 -5.28
C ARG A 727 23.64 -38.89 -5.31
N TYR A 728 23.96 -39.41 -4.13
CA TYR A 728 25.04 -40.38 -3.93
C TYR A 728 24.78 -41.23 -2.70
N LEU A 729 25.26 -42.47 -2.70
CA LEU A 729 25.15 -43.39 -1.58
C LEU A 729 25.95 -42.90 -0.37
N LYS A 730 25.50 -43.23 0.85
CA LYS A 730 26.19 -42.87 2.09
C LYS A 730 27.58 -43.50 2.18
N SER A 731 27.78 -44.65 1.53
CA SER A 731 29.05 -45.39 1.44
C SER A 731 30.11 -44.73 0.55
N CYS A 732 29.76 -43.66 -0.18
CA CYS A 732 30.69 -42.98 -1.08
C CYS A 732 31.88 -42.36 -0.35
N ILE A 733 33.05 -42.40 -1.00
CA ILE A 733 34.29 -41.80 -0.49
C ILE A 733 34.13 -40.28 -0.39
N SER A 734 34.74 -39.68 0.65
CA SER A 734 34.77 -38.21 0.75
C SER A 734 35.42 -37.60 -0.49
N GLY A 735 34.70 -36.67 -1.13
CA GLY A 735 35.09 -36.05 -2.40
C GLY A 735 34.32 -36.56 -3.63
N THR A 736 33.49 -37.61 -3.53
CA THR A 736 32.70 -38.15 -4.66
C THR A 736 31.84 -37.09 -5.37
N MET A 737 31.20 -36.19 -4.63
CA MET A 737 30.41 -35.09 -5.23
C MET A 737 31.29 -34.14 -6.04
N GLU A 738 32.46 -33.76 -5.52
CA GLU A 738 33.41 -32.90 -6.22
C GLU A 738 33.91 -33.57 -7.50
N TYR A 739 34.21 -34.87 -7.41
CA TYR A 739 34.65 -35.70 -8.52
C TYR A 739 33.62 -35.81 -9.64
N LEU A 740 32.35 -36.04 -9.26
CA LEU A 740 31.25 -36.08 -10.21
C LEU A 740 31.06 -34.72 -10.91
N PHE A 741 31.09 -33.61 -10.17
CA PHE A 741 31.06 -32.27 -10.78
C PHE A 741 32.21 -32.03 -11.75
N ILE A 742 33.45 -32.42 -11.39
CA ILE A 742 34.61 -32.26 -12.29
C ILE A 742 34.36 -32.99 -13.61
N TYR A 743 33.88 -34.22 -13.58
CA TYR A 743 33.59 -34.96 -14.81
C TYR A 743 32.44 -34.37 -15.61
N ILE A 744 31.36 -33.92 -14.96
CA ILE A 744 30.25 -33.27 -15.66
C ILE A 744 30.72 -31.97 -16.35
N ILE A 745 31.55 -31.16 -15.69
CA ILE A 745 32.11 -29.94 -16.27
C ILE A 745 33.02 -30.27 -17.46
N LEU A 746 33.86 -31.30 -17.35
CA LEU A 746 34.73 -31.76 -18.45
C LEU A 746 33.91 -32.32 -19.62
N TRP A 747 32.85 -33.08 -19.32
CA TRP A 747 31.91 -33.58 -20.33
C TRP A 747 31.21 -32.42 -21.05
N ALA A 748 30.68 -31.44 -20.32
CA ALA A 748 30.02 -30.28 -20.91
C ALA A 748 31.00 -29.46 -21.79
N LYS A 749 32.27 -29.33 -21.35
CA LYS A 749 33.32 -28.74 -22.17
C LYS A 749 33.54 -29.50 -23.49
N ASN A 750 33.62 -30.84 -23.42
CA ASN A 750 33.86 -31.69 -24.59
C ASN A 750 32.67 -31.69 -25.56
N GLU A 751 31.44 -31.60 -25.05
CA GLU A 751 30.23 -31.46 -25.84
C GLU A 751 30.07 -30.06 -26.47
N GLY A 752 30.95 -29.12 -26.13
CA GLY A 752 30.98 -27.78 -26.72
C GLY A 752 30.05 -26.76 -26.07
N TYR A 753 29.64 -26.96 -24.81
CA TYR A 753 28.91 -25.93 -24.08
C TYR A 753 29.82 -24.74 -23.74
N GLU A 754 29.28 -23.53 -23.74
CA GLU A 754 30.08 -22.33 -23.41
C GLU A 754 30.21 -22.10 -21.91
N ARG A 755 29.13 -22.30 -21.17
CA ARG A 755 29.02 -22.04 -19.74
C ARG A 755 28.48 -23.24 -18.99
N PHE A 756 28.86 -23.35 -17.72
CA PHE A 756 28.30 -24.33 -16.82
C PHE A 756 27.83 -23.68 -15.52
N SER A 757 26.55 -23.82 -15.20
CA SER A 757 26.00 -23.36 -13.94
C SER A 757 26.15 -24.41 -12.84
N LEU A 758 26.71 -23.99 -11.71
CA LEU A 758 26.72 -24.73 -10.46
C LEU A 758 25.40 -24.56 -9.66
N GLY A 759 24.44 -23.80 -10.18
CA GLY A 759 23.19 -23.38 -9.54
C GLY A 759 23.36 -22.28 -8.51
N MET A 760 22.24 -21.82 -7.93
CA MET A 760 22.23 -20.71 -6.96
C MET A 760 22.89 -21.07 -5.62
N ALA A 761 23.63 -20.12 -5.04
CA ALA A 761 24.03 -20.08 -3.64
C ALA A 761 23.23 -18.98 -2.90
N PRO A 762 22.27 -19.32 -2.03
CA PRO A 762 21.50 -18.34 -1.27
C PRO A 762 22.38 -17.41 -0.42
N LEU A 763 21.95 -16.15 -0.29
CA LEU A 763 22.56 -15.08 0.54
C LEU A 763 23.99 -14.69 0.18
N SER A 764 24.55 -15.28 -0.85
CA SER A 764 25.87 -14.98 -1.35
C SER A 764 25.94 -13.54 -1.90
N GLY A 765 27.05 -12.85 -1.58
CA GLY A 765 27.31 -11.48 -2.05
C GLY A 765 26.30 -10.43 -1.60
N MET A 766 25.55 -10.68 -0.53
CA MET A 766 24.84 -9.62 0.19
C MET A 766 25.82 -8.88 1.10
N GLU A 767 26.17 -7.66 0.74
CA GLU A 767 27.06 -6.83 1.55
C GLU A 767 26.35 -6.31 2.81
N ASN A 768 26.90 -6.61 3.98
CA ASN A 768 26.43 -6.09 5.26
C ASN A 768 27.14 -4.77 5.60
N ARG A 769 27.06 -3.77 4.71
CA ARG A 769 27.52 -2.40 5.00
C ARG A 769 26.47 -1.67 5.84
N ASP A 770 26.88 -0.72 6.68
CA ASP A 770 25.98 0.10 7.51
C ASP A 770 24.91 0.89 6.72
N ILE A 771 25.13 1.04 5.41
CA ILE A 771 24.27 1.75 4.44
C ILE A 771 23.20 0.83 3.82
N ALA A 772 23.25 -0.50 4.07
CA ALA A 772 22.30 -1.44 3.50
C ALA A 772 20.86 -1.15 3.99
N PRO A 773 19.83 -1.17 3.10
CA PRO A 773 18.44 -0.98 3.48
C PRO A 773 18.02 -1.91 4.62
N VAL A 774 17.15 -1.42 5.53
CA VAL A 774 16.61 -2.20 6.67
C VAL A 774 16.05 -3.56 6.22
N TRP A 775 15.55 -3.64 4.98
CA TRP A 775 15.02 -4.86 4.38
C TRP A 775 16.08 -5.91 4.06
N ASN A 776 17.33 -5.54 3.75
CA ASN A 776 18.43 -6.50 3.61
C ASN A 776 18.73 -7.16 4.97
N LYS A 777 18.63 -6.39 6.06
CA LYS A 777 18.81 -6.89 7.44
C LYS A 777 17.68 -7.82 7.86
N ILE A 778 16.44 -7.54 7.46
CA ILE A 778 15.27 -8.41 7.70
C ILE A 778 15.33 -9.67 6.82
N GLY A 779 15.72 -9.56 5.55
CA GLY A 779 15.97 -10.69 4.67
C GLY A 779 17.04 -11.62 5.26
N LEU A 780 18.18 -11.06 5.67
CA LEU A 780 19.22 -11.77 6.41
C LEU A 780 18.69 -12.44 7.68
N PHE A 781 17.80 -11.80 8.44
CA PHE A 781 17.21 -12.36 9.66
C PHE A 781 16.22 -13.51 9.37
N VAL A 782 15.34 -13.38 8.38
CA VAL A 782 14.38 -14.44 8.00
C VAL A 782 15.10 -15.63 7.39
N PHE A 783 16.13 -15.41 6.58
CA PHE A 783 16.90 -16.48 5.96
C PHE A 783 17.95 -17.12 6.91
N LYS A 784 18.57 -16.37 7.83
CA LYS A 784 19.39 -16.97 8.92
C LYS A 784 18.54 -17.85 9.85
N ASN A 785 17.33 -17.40 10.20
CA ASN A 785 16.39 -18.23 10.98
C ASN A 785 15.71 -19.31 10.12
N GLY A 786 15.94 -19.31 8.80
CA GLY A 786 15.58 -20.35 7.85
C GLY A 786 16.68 -21.41 7.66
N GLU A 787 17.66 -21.50 8.57
CA GLU A 787 18.70 -22.53 8.57
C GLU A 787 18.17 -23.99 8.51
N SER A 788 16.87 -24.22 8.67
CA SER A 788 16.23 -25.50 8.40
C SER A 788 16.18 -25.90 6.92
N PHE A 789 16.48 -25.00 5.98
CA PHE A 789 16.24 -25.23 4.55
C PHE A 789 17.47 -25.71 3.78
N TYR A 790 18.69 -25.31 4.12
CA TYR A 790 19.97 -25.79 3.55
C TYR A 790 21.13 -25.23 4.39
N ASN A 791 22.27 -25.94 4.48
CA ASN A 791 23.50 -25.37 5.05
C ASN A 791 24.15 -24.40 4.04
N PHE A 792 23.57 -23.19 3.93
CA PHE A 792 23.82 -22.23 2.84
C PHE A 792 25.27 -21.74 2.75
N GLN A 793 25.96 -21.60 3.90
CA GLN A 793 27.38 -21.24 3.93
C GLN A 793 28.26 -22.36 3.36
N GLY A 794 27.93 -23.62 3.68
CA GLY A 794 28.62 -24.79 3.14
C GLY A 794 28.48 -24.92 1.62
N LEU A 795 27.33 -24.54 1.07
CA LEU A 795 27.07 -24.62 -0.38
C LEU A 795 27.91 -23.60 -1.18
N LYS A 796 28.00 -22.34 -0.72
CA LYS A 796 28.88 -21.34 -1.38
C LYS A 796 30.35 -21.74 -1.29
N LEU A 797 30.80 -22.19 -0.12
CA LEU A 797 32.18 -22.65 0.09
C LEU A 797 32.53 -23.85 -0.81
N PHE A 798 31.58 -24.78 -0.99
CA PHE A 798 31.72 -25.88 -1.94
C PHE A 798 31.89 -25.38 -3.37
N LYS A 799 30.97 -24.52 -3.86
CA LYS A 799 30.99 -24.00 -5.23
C LYS A 799 32.23 -23.16 -5.54
N ASN A 800 32.73 -22.41 -4.55
CA ASN A 800 33.98 -21.63 -4.67
C ASN A 800 35.20 -22.47 -5.04
N LYS A 801 35.22 -23.78 -4.75
CA LYS A 801 36.33 -24.68 -5.11
C LYS A 801 36.57 -24.74 -6.62
N PHE A 802 35.54 -24.47 -7.42
CA PHE A 802 35.59 -24.46 -8.88
C PHE A 802 35.99 -23.10 -9.47
N TYR A 803 36.08 -22.05 -8.64
CA TYR A 803 36.33 -20.66 -9.05
C TYR A 803 35.34 -20.17 -10.12
N PRO A 804 34.02 -20.17 -9.82
CA PRO A 804 33.02 -19.63 -10.72
C PRO A 804 33.03 -18.10 -10.71
N GLN A 805 32.51 -17.51 -11.79
CA GLN A 805 32.02 -16.14 -11.83
C GLN A 805 30.65 -16.09 -11.13
N TRP A 806 30.49 -15.18 -10.17
CA TRP A 806 29.25 -15.06 -9.40
C TRP A 806 28.31 -14.05 -10.03
N GLU A 807 27.12 -14.50 -10.45
CA GLU A 807 26.08 -13.64 -11.01
C GLU A 807 24.92 -13.46 -10.02
N PRO A 808 24.43 -12.24 -9.78
CA PRO A 808 23.35 -12.03 -8.82
C PRO A 808 22.01 -12.59 -9.31
N ARG A 809 21.20 -13.08 -8.38
CA ARG A 809 19.80 -13.47 -8.59
C ARG A 809 18.88 -12.71 -7.63
N TYR A 810 17.69 -12.36 -8.11
CA TYR A 810 16.77 -11.47 -7.42
C TYR A 810 15.37 -12.08 -7.24
N ILE A 811 14.63 -11.53 -6.29
CA ILE A 811 13.17 -11.62 -6.26
C ILE A 811 12.62 -10.28 -6.74
N ALA A 812 11.83 -10.29 -7.80
CA ALA A 812 11.03 -9.16 -8.25
C ALA A 812 9.61 -9.25 -7.65
N TYR A 813 9.16 -8.23 -6.90
CA TYR A 813 7.87 -8.27 -6.19
C TYR A 813 7.15 -6.93 -6.14
N SER A 814 5.82 -6.96 -6.09
CA SER A 814 5.00 -5.74 -6.01
C SER A 814 4.82 -5.21 -4.58
N GLY A 815 5.12 -3.93 -4.33
CA GLY A 815 4.74 -3.22 -3.10
C GLY A 815 5.73 -3.34 -1.94
N VAL A 816 6.02 -2.22 -1.27
CA VAL A 816 7.10 -2.09 -0.28
C VAL A 816 6.89 -2.94 0.99
N PHE A 817 5.63 -3.23 1.37
CA PHE A 817 5.32 -3.93 2.63
C PHE A 817 4.90 -5.40 2.46
N SER A 818 4.99 -5.95 1.24
CA SER A 818 4.55 -7.32 0.98
C SER A 818 5.63 -8.37 1.18
N LEU A 819 6.90 -7.97 1.25
CA LEU A 819 8.05 -8.87 1.20
C LEU A 819 7.97 -10.06 2.19
N PRO A 820 7.59 -9.91 3.48
CA PRO A 820 7.47 -11.06 4.37
C PRO A 820 6.42 -12.08 3.94
N LYS A 821 5.34 -11.63 3.29
CA LYS A 821 4.29 -12.52 2.76
C LYS A 821 4.78 -13.21 1.49
N VAL A 822 5.47 -12.47 0.62
CA VAL A 822 6.10 -13.02 -0.59
C VAL A 822 7.08 -14.12 -0.24
N LEU A 823 8.00 -13.86 0.70
CA LEU A 823 8.96 -14.87 1.15
C LEU A 823 8.26 -16.12 1.69
N LYS A 824 7.23 -15.95 2.54
CA LYS A 824 6.43 -17.08 3.03
C LYS A 824 5.78 -17.87 1.88
N ASP A 825 5.14 -17.19 0.94
CA ASP A 825 4.41 -17.82 -0.17
C ASP A 825 5.37 -18.60 -1.09
N VAL A 826 6.56 -18.05 -1.36
CA VAL A 826 7.67 -18.72 -2.07
C VAL A 826 8.15 -19.94 -1.29
N THR A 827 8.45 -19.81 0.01
CA THR A 827 8.91 -20.93 0.83
C THR A 827 7.91 -22.07 0.85
N LEU A 828 6.61 -21.77 0.90
CA LEU A 828 5.55 -22.79 0.85
C LEU A 828 5.49 -23.52 -0.49
N LEU A 829 5.81 -22.88 -1.61
CA LEU A 829 5.88 -23.56 -2.90
C LEU A 829 7.07 -24.53 -2.93
N ILE A 830 8.24 -24.06 -2.51
CA ILE A 830 9.47 -24.87 -2.50
C ILE A 830 9.33 -26.08 -1.55
N SER A 831 8.65 -25.92 -0.42
CA SER A 831 8.49 -26.99 0.57
C SER A 831 7.34 -27.98 0.29
N GLY A 832 6.61 -27.86 -0.82
CA GLY A 832 5.43 -28.71 -1.06
C GLY A 832 4.24 -28.41 -0.13
N GLY A 833 4.11 -27.16 0.32
CA GLY A 833 3.02 -26.68 1.18
C GLY A 833 3.30 -26.76 2.69
N VAL A 834 2.27 -26.50 3.50
CA VAL A 834 2.38 -26.37 4.97
C VAL A 834 2.83 -27.68 5.63
N LYS A 835 2.42 -28.83 5.10
CA LYS A 835 2.81 -30.15 5.62
C LYS A 835 4.30 -30.43 5.41
N GLY A 836 4.88 -30.07 4.26
CA GLY A 836 6.32 -30.20 4.02
C GLY A 836 7.16 -29.17 4.78
N LEU A 837 6.56 -28.09 5.27
CA LEU A 837 7.23 -27.09 6.11
C LEU A 837 7.33 -27.51 7.59
N ILE A 838 6.39 -28.35 8.07
CA ILE A 838 6.29 -28.77 9.48
C ILE A 838 6.87 -30.17 9.72
N SER A 839 6.82 -31.05 8.72
CA SER A 839 7.37 -32.40 8.87
C SER A 839 8.88 -32.41 8.61
N LYS A 840 9.65 -32.55 9.70
CA LYS A 840 11.04 -33.01 9.65
C LYS A 840 11.10 -34.49 9.34
#